data_AF-A0A2X0MN15-F1
#
_entry.id   AF-A0A2X0MN15-F1
#
_cell.length_a   1.000
_cell.length_b   1.000
_cell.length_c   1.000
_cell.angle_alpha   90.00
_cell.angle_beta   90.00
_cell.angle_gamma   90.00
#
_symmetry.space_group_name_H-M   'P 1'
#
loop_
_entity.id
_entity.type
_entity.pdbx_description
1 polymer ?
#
loop_
_entity_poly.entity_id
_entity_poly.type
_entity_poly.pdbx_seq_one_letter_code
_entity_poly.pdbx_strand_id
1 'polypeptide(L)'
;MSHAEASALLNRATSASTVDDELGTGQALDQLTALIKLQPALIPGIWPAVLRAVTDLRSSSLFNWATQVMRYALTLNVLVVDTRINRAFLVSLLALHAIKTTMTYTRDTSIQKVGLQCFASIYPLLFKYACSGNDQQTWMTVNGLKMITLEMWRDTQKGMTGAKVAAVKVLQRIIQTQTKATSDPRVSGLQRTVQEPNLLMCKPNHAFLKPVQLEDEANKLLEEAITTLFTSDDSDLVSALVSTLTVLVKFRTSFARLVVTALTHWVPTALVGKATPTQIRSTEKIVRTSLTHLLKTNTIAPFASQVTDFLQRQAVRMDAAALEARQQQEKILLEQARKRQLQETEASIAAATKRRRTDSPNAEAGPSTSTMALINLREVFTTTDGTPNALAQFDASILPLNVCIDFLVATMQQVDAAALARGIEAAKARLSSQASAVASTSILPTEEVETKDGARVLGKGRARYEVFDPLKIDLGDDELVLKTDEPENTAPTRTKDEIRASRDEGSDEDEGDGEEEDDRALPVVEFDSALTSTTKELMTSIEMSSLEKDEYLVRGVRRLCHIGAEGGDELWISLVTRLVTRGIEEEEEGEGALGKRMREEMLEFVKEDPRNRMDFARKWLNEEWFAEKMAVRTKEGHKDRTYDIWLRKILTHIMSKSSNRDRGFTQFVIDLPDLPVDEVEKLGQMCMKKEQVQLGFSALRELAVLRPPFRPAAVDVLLSLTTHKDKPTRNAAINTVKKWVPDSAALSPTIINFALSLISRMEVAPLKKSEESKKEDGAEDGEVDMAMEVTPPPEEQKPVFAYALVKDARVVDHLDPPESREDVVRHVELLFALCHKHPHLLKQLFTAFATLQPTAQEHILSLITPLIKSLGIANPELLEAIDLAPEGSDALLLRVLNLLGEKLPRLPSGIIQSLKKIAKERVLDPQFYVMIVSECDKDELKAYIPRIISLLGGTPERKALIRSVFLAATAPPSEKGAMASRSKIKLLTAVELMSVLHQSDAISGIKPAIEAISICFSMTDAFRPEILSSFMQYTLDNFSTIPTLFLRTVIQAVSTYKSALSPFISSTLLVKLINKQVWQFPPVWEGFIRLAKVVQPGSFKALLLLPREQLEDVVRRQAGLKEGLREVVQSGMGPVGEAGKEIMEILGEPKEETVQQQGLEEPVAVQVQS
;
A
#
# COMPACT_ATOMS: atom_id res chain seq x y z
N MET A 1 31.20 -4.16 24.49
CA MET A 1 31.96 -3.11 23.79
C MET A 1 32.39 -2.08 24.81
N SER A 2 33.60 -1.53 24.66
CA SER A 2 34.29 -0.80 25.72
C SER A 2 34.63 0.63 25.32
N HIS A 3 34.84 1.52 26.31
CA HIS A 3 35.37 2.86 26.05
C HIS A 3 36.75 2.81 25.34
N ALA A 4 37.53 1.74 25.54
CA ALA A 4 38.81 1.54 24.87
C ALA A 4 38.65 1.31 23.35
N GLU A 5 37.65 0.56 22.90
CA GLU A 5 37.34 0.37 21.47
C GLU A 5 36.94 1.71 20.81
N ALA A 6 36.05 2.47 21.45
CA ALA A 6 35.64 3.79 20.97
C ALA A 6 36.82 4.79 20.90
N SER A 7 37.70 4.74 21.89
CA SER A 7 38.91 5.57 21.92
C SER A 7 39.95 5.13 20.88
N ALA A 8 40.10 3.82 20.63
CA ALA A 8 41.02 3.29 19.62
C ALA A 8 40.56 3.66 18.19
N LEU A 9 39.27 3.55 17.90
CA LEU A 9 38.69 4.00 16.61
C LEU A 9 38.87 5.51 16.41
N LEU A 10 38.64 6.31 17.45
CA LEU A 10 38.83 7.76 17.39
C LEU A 10 40.30 8.14 17.21
N ASN A 11 41.22 7.50 17.95
CA ASN A 11 42.67 7.71 17.80
C ASN A 11 43.12 7.40 16.38
N ARG A 12 42.66 6.27 15.80
CA ARG A 12 42.93 5.89 14.40
C ARG A 12 42.42 6.92 13.39
N ALA A 13 41.26 7.53 13.63
CA ALA A 13 40.72 8.60 12.80
C ALA A 13 41.48 9.94 12.95
N THR A 14 42.15 10.17 14.10
CA THR A 14 42.97 11.37 14.34
C THR A 14 44.44 11.23 13.93
N SER A 15 44.97 10.01 13.77
CA SER A 15 46.36 9.77 13.37
C SER A 15 46.58 9.74 11.85
N ALA A 16 45.50 9.69 11.07
CA ALA A 16 45.49 9.72 9.62
C ALA A 16 46.07 11.04 9.08
N SER A 17 47.00 10.94 8.12
CA SER A 17 47.72 12.12 7.61
C SER A 17 48.05 12.08 6.12
N THR A 18 47.55 11.08 5.39
CA THR A 18 47.72 10.92 3.94
C THR A 18 46.36 10.94 3.21
N VAL A 19 46.35 10.95 1.88
CA VAL A 19 45.10 10.98 1.10
C VAL A 19 44.43 9.61 1.05
N ASP A 20 45.19 8.53 0.93
CA ASP A 20 44.67 7.15 0.97
C ASP A 20 44.06 6.79 2.34
N ASP A 21 44.56 7.42 3.42
CA ASP A 21 43.99 7.32 4.77
C ASP A 21 42.54 7.84 4.84
N GLU A 22 42.12 8.80 4.01
CA GLU A 22 40.82 9.47 4.17
C GLU A 22 39.65 8.49 4.09
N LEU A 23 39.71 7.51 3.18
CA LEU A 23 38.70 6.45 3.07
C LEU A 23 38.67 5.56 4.33
N GLY A 24 39.84 5.29 4.92
CA GLY A 24 39.99 4.60 6.20
C GLY A 24 39.43 5.40 7.38
N THR A 25 39.57 6.73 7.38
CA THR A 25 38.92 7.59 8.39
C THR A 25 37.41 7.52 8.27
N GLY A 26 36.85 7.62 7.05
CA GLY A 26 35.40 7.55 6.83
C GLY A 26 34.79 6.28 7.45
N GLN A 27 35.36 5.11 7.13
CA GLN A 27 34.90 3.83 7.68
C GLN A 27 35.02 3.75 9.21
N ALA A 28 36.11 4.26 9.80
CA ALA A 28 36.28 4.30 11.25
C ALA A 28 35.26 5.24 11.95
N LEU A 29 34.96 6.38 11.33
CA LEU A 29 34.00 7.37 11.83
C LEU A 29 32.54 6.88 11.68
N ASP A 30 32.20 6.15 10.62
CA ASP A 30 30.90 5.50 10.47
C ASP A 30 30.68 4.38 11.48
N GLN A 31 31.68 3.51 11.69
CA GLN A 31 31.65 2.49 12.75
C GLN A 31 31.48 3.13 14.13
N LEU A 32 32.24 4.18 14.44
CA LEU A 32 32.12 4.92 15.70
C LEU A 32 30.74 5.60 15.84
N THR A 33 30.15 6.07 14.75
CA THR A 33 28.78 6.63 14.72
C THR A 33 27.73 5.56 15.04
N ALA A 34 27.87 4.34 14.52
CA ALA A 34 26.99 3.22 14.84
C ALA A 34 27.08 2.86 16.34
N LEU A 35 28.29 2.80 16.89
CA LEU A 35 28.51 2.54 18.32
C LEU A 35 27.94 3.64 19.23
N ILE A 36 28.08 4.92 18.85
CA ILE A 36 27.49 6.04 19.61
C ILE A 36 25.96 5.99 19.61
N LYS A 37 25.33 5.53 18.52
CA LYS A 37 23.87 5.33 18.44
C LYS A 37 23.39 4.14 19.28
N LEU A 38 24.16 3.06 19.32
CA LEU A 38 23.87 1.85 20.10
C LEU A 38 24.11 2.04 21.60
N GLN A 39 25.16 2.77 21.99
CA GLN A 39 25.56 3.00 23.38
C GLN A 39 25.88 4.48 23.65
N PRO A 40 24.86 5.34 23.81
CA PRO A 40 25.05 6.79 24.03
C PRO A 40 25.84 7.14 25.30
N ALA A 41 25.88 6.23 26.29
CA ALA A 41 26.71 6.38 27.49
C ALA A 41 28.23 6.46 27.21
N LEU A 42 28.68 6.11 26.00
CA LEU A 42 30.08 6.27 25.58
C LEU A 42 30.46 7.74 25.35
N ILE A 43 29.50 8.62 25.04
CA ILE A 43 29.74 10.01 24.60
C ILE A 43 30.59 10.82 25.59
N PRO A 44 30.34 10.84 26.92
CA PRO A 44 31.13 11.63 27.86
C PRO A 44 32.62 11.26 27.90
N GLY A 45 32.98 10.00 27.60
CA GLY A 45 34.38 9.56 27.57
C GLY A 45 35.16 10.07 26.37
N ILE A 46 34.53 10.12 25.19
CA ILE A 46 35.14 10.64 23.95
C ILE A 46 34.98 12.16 23.77
N TRP A 47 34.13 12.80 24.58
CA TRP A 47 33.75 14.21 24.45
C TRP A 47 34.91 15.20 24.34
N PRO A 48 36.00 15.12 25.15
CA PRO A 48 37.11 16.05 25.04
C PRO A 48 37.94 15.91 23.76
N ALA A 49 37.80 14.80 23.03
CA ALA A 49 38.43 14.59 21.73
C ALA A 49 37.50 15.05 20.59
N VAL A 50 36.21 14.74 20.67
CA VAL A 50 35.17 15.26 19.74
C VAL A 50 35.20 16.79 19.71
N LEU A 51 35.21 17.45 20.88
CA LEU A 51 35.26 18.91 20.93
C LEU A 51 36.56 19.50 20.35
N ARG A 52 37.71 18.83 20.54
CA ARG A 52 38.98 19.25 19.93
C ARG A 52 38.93 19.16 18.41
N ALA A 53 38.30 18.11 17.87
CA ALA A 53 38.06 17.96 16.43
C ALA A 53 37.08 19.01 15.85
N VAL A 54 36.17 19.59 16.65
CA VAL A 54 35.35 20.73 16.21
C VAL A 54 36.13 22.06 16.28
N THR A 55 37.13 22.18 17.16
CA THR A 55 37.99 23.38 17.22
C THR A 55 39.14 23.38 16.20
N ASP A 56 39.56 22.22 15.70
CA ASP A 56 40.64 22.11 14.72
C ASP A 56 40.08 22.08 13.28
N LEU A 57 40.31 23.16 12.54
CA LEU A 57 39.76 23.38 11.19
C LEU A 57 40.54 22.65 10.08
N ARG A 58 41.51 21.79 10.40
CA ARG A 58 42.44 21.20 9.43
C ARG A 58 41.89 20.01 8.64
N SER A 59 40.96 19.22 9.17
CA SER A 59 40.44 18.00 8.51
C SER A 59 38.92 18.03 8.33
N SER A 60 38.48 18.13 7.06
CA SER A 60 37.07 18.36 6.70
C SER A 60 36.14 17.21 7.12
N SER A 61 36.55 15.95 6.91
CA SER A 61 35.79 14.76 7.27
C SER A 61 35.55 14.67 8.79
N LEU A 62 36.63 14.79 9.57
CA LEU A 62 36.61 14.72 11.02
C LEU A 62 35.84 15.88 11.66
N PHE A 63 36.02 17.11 11.16
CA PHE A 63 35.27 18.30 11.61
C PHE A 63 33.75 18.15 11.38
N ASN A 64 33.35 17.67 10.20
CA ASN A 64 31.94 17.42 9.88
C ASN A 64 31.33 16.32 10.76
N TRP A 65 32.04 15.19 10.93
CA TRP A 65 31.62 14.10 11.81
C TRP A 65 31.47 14.58 13.27
N ALA A 66 32.50 15.25 13.80
CA ALA A 66 32.50 15.73 15.18
C ALA A 66 31.39 16.77 15.43
N THR A 67 31.06 17.58 14.42
CA THR A 67 29.92 18.50 14.44
C THR A 67 28.57 17.76 14.53
N GLN A 68 28.39 16.63 13.82
CA GLN A 68 27.17 15.82 13.95
C GLN A 68 27.11 15.05 15.28
N VAL A 69 28.24 14.59 15.84
CA VAL A 69 28.28 13.99 17.17
C VAL A 69 27.99 15.03 18.26
N MET A 70 28.52 16.25 18.13
CA MET A 70 28.17 17.39 18.99
C MET A 70 26.67 17.67 18.92
N ARG A 71 26.08 17.70 17.72
CA ARG A 71 24.62 17.83 17.55
C ARG A 71 23.83 16.73 18.25
N TYR A 72 24.23 15.47 18.06
CA TYR A 72 23.59 14.29 18.66
C TYR A 72 23.62 14.36 20.19
N ALA A 73 24.77 14.70 20.78
CA ALA A 73 24.98 14.80 22.22
C ALA A 73 24.22 15.97 22.88
N LEU A 74 24.09 17.11 22.18
CA LEU A 74 23.55 18.35 22.76
C LEU A 74 22.05 18.55 22.51
N THR A 75 21.52 18.09 21.37
CA THR A 75 20.15 18.43 20.92
C THR A 75 19.13 17.32 21.14
N LEU A 76 19.55 16.06 21.20
CA LEU A 76 18.65 14.92 21.43
C LEU A 76 18.62 14.53 22.90
N ASN A 77 17.44 14.21 23.43
CA ASN A 77 17.22 13.86 24.85
C ASN A 77 17.74 12.46 25.25
N VAL A 78 18.74 11.95 24.54
CA VAL A 78 19.28 10.59 24.67
C VAL A 78 20.15 10.43 25.92
N LEU A 79 20.79 11.51 26.38
CA LEU A 79 21.55 11.54 27.63
C LEU A 79 20.65 11.97 28.81
N VAL A 80 20.77 11.29 29.95
CA VAL A 80 20.06 11.62 31.20
C VAL A 80 20.35 13.09 31.58
N VAL A 81 19.33 13.80 32.09
CA VAL A 81 19.43 15.25 32.36
C VAL A 81 20.61 15.58 33.29
N ASP A 82 20.89 14.76 34.30
CA ASP A 82 22.01 14.96 35.22
C ASP A 82 23.38 14.70 34.57
N THR A 83 23.47 13.74 33.63
CA THR A 83 24.69 13.54 32.83
C THR A 83 24.98 14.71 31.89
N ARG A 84 23.93 15.43 31.46
CA ARG A 84 24.07 16.71 30.76
C ARG A 84 24.44 17.85 31.71
N ILE A 85 23.82 17.95 32.88
CA ILE A 85 24.13 18.99 33.88
C ILE A 85 25.55 18.82 34.48
N ASN A 86 26.19 17.66 34.33
CA ASN A 86 27.58 17.43 34.75
C ASN A 86 28.54 18.50 34.22
N ARG A 87 29.16 19.24 35.16
CA ARG A 87 30.03 20.40 34.95
C ARG A 87 31.18 20.14 33.97
N ALA A 88 31.75 18.92 33.97
CA ALA A 88 32.85 18.57 33.08
C ALA A 88 32.41 18.34 31.61
N PHE A 89 31.13 18.04 31.39
CA PHE A 89 30.58 17.68 30.09
C PHE A 89 30.07 18.92 29.33
N LEU A 90 28.96 19.53 29.75
CA LEU A 90 28.37 20.67 29.02
C LEU A 90 29.08 22.01 29.25
N VAL A 91 29.69 22.21 30.42
CA VAL A 91 30.14 23.54 30.88
C VAL A 91 31.63 23.78 30.65
N SER A 92 32.30 22.90 29.90
CA SER A 92 33.69 23.13 29.52
C SER A 92 33.82 24.33 28.57
N LEU A 93 34.82 25.19 28.79
CA LEU A 93 35.11 26.32 27.89
C LEU A 93 35.38 25.85 26.45
N LEU A 94 35.89 24.62 26.29
CA LEU A 94 36.08 23.96 24.99
C LEU A 94 34.74 23.69 24.27
N ALA A 95 33.68 23.33 24.98
CA ALA A 95 32.34 23.15 24.39
C ALA A 95 31.75 24.46 23.88
N LEU A 96 31.86 25.54 24.68
CA LEU A 96 31.43 26.88 24.26
C LEU A 96 32.29 27.41 23.10
N HIS A 97 33.59 27.08 23.06
CA HIS A 97 34.47 27.43 21.95
C HIS A 97 34.11 26.67 20.66
N ALA A 98 33.85 25.36 20.73
CA ALA A 98 33.39 24.56 19.58
C ALA A 98 32.05 25.07 18.99
N ILE A 99 31.12 25.47 19.86
CA ILE A 99 29.86 26.09 19.45
C ILE A 99 30.11 27.47 18.81
N LYS A 100 31.03 28.29 19.36
CA LYS A 100 31.45 29.54 18.72
C LYS A 100 31.99 29.29 17.32
N THR A 101 32.95 28.37 17.18
CA THR A 101 33.61 28.04 15.90
C THR A 101 32.61 27.59 14.83
N THR A 102 31.65 26.73 15.19
CA THR A 102 30.61 26.28 14.25
C THR A 102 29.58 27.37 13.92
N MET A 103 29.19 28.23 14.86
CA MET A 103 28.34 29.39 14.57
C MET A 103 29.03 30.41 13.65
N THR A 104 30.34 30.64 13.82
CA THR A 104 31.13 31.55 12.97
C THR A 104 31.66 30.91 11.67
N TYR A 105 31.26 29.68 11.34
CA TYR A 105 31.81 28.95 10.19
C TYR A 105 31.24 29.48 8.87
N THR A 106 31.93 30.43 8.24
CA THR A 106 31.42 31.15 7.05
C THR A 106 31.36 30.33 5.76
N ARG A 107 31.97 29.13 5.70
CA ARG A 107 32.02 28.30 4.49
C ARG A 107 30.80 27.41 4.27
N ASP A 108 30.05 27.08 5.33
CA ASP A 108 28.83 26.27 5.21
C ASP A 108 27.75 26.65 6.23
N THR A 109 26.59 27.07 5.72
CA THR A 109 25.39 27.39 6.49
C THR A 109 24.77 26.18 7.19
N SER A 110 25.02 24.95 6.72
CA SER A 110 24.55 23.73 7.41
C SER A 110 25.19 23.60 8.80
N ILE A 111 26.49 23.88 8.91
CA ILE A 111 27.26 23.84 10.15
C ILE A 111 26.88 25.00 11.09
N GLN A 112 26.63 26.20 10.54
CA GLN A 112 26.08 27.33 11.30
C GLN A 112 24.73 26.98 11.96
N LYS A 113 23.81 26.35 11.21
CA LYS A 113 22.52 25.87 11.74
C LYS A 113 22.72 24.86 12.87
N VAL A 114 23.73 23.99 12.79
CA VAL A 114 24.04 23.03 13.87
C VAL A 114 24.55 23.76 15.11
N GLY A 115 25.47 24.72 14.97
CA GLY A 115 25.94 25.55 16.10
C GLY A 115 24.79 26.26 16.83
N LEU A 116 23.89 26.88 16.06
CA LEU A 116 22.67 27.54 16.59
C LEU A 116 21.71 26.54 17.26
N GLN A 117 21.48 25.36 16.69
CA GLN A 117 20.64 24.31 17.30
C GLN A 117 21.23 23.80 18.63
N CYS A 118 22.55 23.60 18.68
CA CYS A 118 23.25 23.26 19.91
C CYS A 118 23.10 24.36 20.97
N PHE A 119 23.35 25.63 20.60
CA PHE A 119 23.25 26.76 21.52
C PHE A 119 21.82 26.94 22.08
N ALA A 120 20.79 26.87 21.24
CA ALA A 120 19.38 26.90 21.67
C ALA A 120 19.03 25.78 22.68
N SER A 121 19.65 24.60 22.53
CA SER A 121 19.40 23.45 23.39
C SER A 121 20.06 23.59 24.76
N ILE A 122 21.29 24.13 24.82
CA ILE A 122 22.04 24.25 26.08
C ILE A 122 21.82 25.57 26.83
N TYR A 123 21.35 26.65 26.18
CA TYR A 123 21.19 27.96 26.83
C TYR A 123 20.40 27.91 28.17
N PRO A 124 19.25 27.19 28.29
CA PRO A 124 18.55 27.09 29.56
C PRO A 124 19.36 26.35 30.64
N LEU A 125 20.14 25.34 30.26
CA LEU A 125 21.00 24.57 31.18
C LEU A 125 22.17 25.43 31.68
N LEU A 126 22.77 26.24 30.80
CA LEU A 126 23.80 27.20 31.14
C LEU A 126 23.27 28.31 32.07
N PHE A 127 22.03 28.78 31.86
CA PHE A 127 21.37 29.69 32.78
C PHE A 127 21.11 29.04 34.16
N LYS A 128 20.64 27.78 34.21
CA LYS A 128 20.49 27.03 35.47
C LYS A 128 21.82 26.88 36.22
N TYR A 129 22.91 26.60 35.52
CA TYR A 129 24.26 26.58 36.10
C TYR A 129 24.67 27.97 36.61
N ALA A 130 24.48 29.03 35.82
CA ALA A 130 24.81 30.40 36.20
C ALA A 130 24.00 30.93 37.40
N CYS A 131 22.77 30.45 37.62
CA CYS A 131 21.98 30.73 38.83
C CYS A 131 22.45 29.94 40.07
N SER A 132 23.26 28.89 39.87
CA SER A 132 23.69 27.95 40.91
C SER A 132 25.17 28.10 41.31
N GLY A 133 25.99 28.79 40.50
CA GLY A 133 27.44 28.89 40.69
C GLY A 133 28.02 30.24 40.27
N ASN A 134 29.05 30.70 40.98
CA ASN A 134 29.64 32.03 40.83
C ASN A 134 30.60 32.16 39.62
N ASP A 135 30.23 31.60 38.47
CA ASP A 135 31.09 31.44 37.29
C ASP A 135 30.83 32.53 36.22
N GLN A 136 31.36 33.73 36.49
CA GLN A 136 31.16 34.89 35.64
C GLN A 136 31.84 34.77 34.26
N GLN A 137 32.99 34.08 34.16
CA GLN A 137 33.74 33.93 32.90
C GLN A 137 32.98 33.06 31.89
N THR A 138 32.38 31.96 32.36
CA THR A 138 31.50 31.13 31.53
C THR A 138 30.30 31.95 31.06
N TRP A 139 29.67 32.74 31.93
CA TRP A 139 28.53 33.59 31.54
C TRP A 139 28.91 34.70 30.56
N MET A 140 30.07 35.33 30.68
CA MET A 140 30.59 36.28 29.67
C MET A 140 30.69 35.63 28.28
N THR A 141 31.18 34.38 28.22
CA THR A 141 31.27 33.61 26.97
C THR A 141 29.88 33.32 26.36
N VAL A 142 28.89 33.00 27.20
CA VAL A 142 27.49 32.81 26.77
C VAL A 142 26.87 34.09 26.23
N ASN A 143 27.17 35.25 26.82
CA ASN A 143 26.75 36.54 26.27
C ASN A 143 27.41 36.83 24.90
N GLY A 144 28.67 36.43 24.70
CA GLY A 144 29.32 36.49 23.39
C GLY A 144 28.59 35.66 22.31
N LEU A 145 28.16 34.43 22.64
CA LEU A 145 27.37 33.58 21.72
C LEU A 145 25.98 34.18 21.43
N LYS A 146 25.36 34.82 22.43
CA LYS A 146 24.11 35.58 22.26
C LYS A 146 24.29 36.74 21.29
N MET A 147 25.37 37.54 21.41
CA MET A 147 25.64 38.64 20.48
C MET A 147 25.82 38.15 19.04
N ILE A 148 26.60 37.08 18.82
CA ILE A 148 26.77 36.47 17.47
C ILE A 148 25.42 36.01 16.91
N THR A 149 24.53 35.46 17.75
CA THR A 149 23.17 35.09 17.33
C THR A 149 22.36 36.32 16.89
N LEU A 150 22.47 37.44 17.61
CA LEU A 150 21.75 38.69 17.30
C LEU A 150 22.31 39.38 16.05
N GLU A 151 23.61 39.30 15.81
CA GLU A 151 24.25 39.74 14.56
C GLU A 151 23.73 38.93 13.37
N MET A 152 23.69 37.59 13.48
CA MET A 152 23.14 36.69 12.45
C MET A 152 21.63 36.87 12.23
N TRP A 153 20.89 37.34 13.24
CA TRP A 153 19.48 37.69 13.14
C TRP A 153 19.26 39.01 12.38
N ARG A 154 19.99 40.06 12.77
CA ARG A 154 19.85 41.44 12.28
C ARG A 154 20.55 41.72 10.94
N ASP A 155 21.36 40.80 10.43
CA ASP A 155 22.08 40.97 9.17
C ASP A 155 21.12 41.02 7.95
N THR A 156 20.80 42.23 7.51
CA THR A 156 19.97 42.53 6.33
C THR A 156 20.68 42.33 4.98
N GLN A 157 21.96 41.93 4.94
CA GLN A 157 22.76 41.94 3.70
C GLN A 157 23.54 40.65 3.38
N LYS A 158 23.85 39.78 4.34
CA LYS A 158 24.61 38.53 4.08
C LYS A 158 24.04 37.25 4.72
N GLY A 159 23.01 37.33 5.56
CA GLY A 159 22.42 36.17 6.21
C GLY A 159 21.55 35.32 5.28
N MET A 160 22.06 34.18 4.80
CA MET A 160 21.26 33.17 4.09
C MET A 160 20.08 32.71 4.97
N THR A 161 18.84 32.80 4.46
CA THR A 161 17.56 32.61 5.20
C THR A 161 17.58 31.50 6.25
N GLY A 162 18.10 30.31 5.90
CA GLY A 162 18.14 29.18 6.80
C GLY A 162 18.97 29.36 8.09
N ALA A 163 19.94 30.28 8.12
CA ALA A 163 20.64 30.67 9.34
C ALA A 163 19.79 31.58 10.22
N LYS A 164 19.08 32.56 9.63
CA LYS A 164 18.14 33.42 10.35
C LYS A 164 17.01 32.62 11.00
N VAL A 165 16.43 31.67 10.25
CA VAL A 165 15.42 30.72 10.77
C VAL A 165 15.95 29.88 11.94
N ALA A 166 17.24 29.50 11.94
CA ALA A 166 17.85 28.83 13.08
C ALA A 166 18.09 29.78 14.27
N ALA A 167 18.41 31.05 14.02
CA ALA A 167 18.53 32.08 15.06
C ALA A 167 17.19 32.36 15.76
N VAL A 168 16.05 32.36 15.04
CA VAL A 168 14.70 32.42 15.67
C VAL A 168 14.56 31.38 16.79
N LYS A 169 15.08 30.16 16.57
CA LYS A 169 14.97 29.08 17.56
C LYS A 169 15.83 29.33 18.80
N VAL A 170 16.96 30.03 18.67
CA VAL A 170 17.75 30.50 19.81
C VAL A 170 17.00 31.61 20.56
N LEU A 171 16.47 32.61 19.84
CA LEU A 171 15.67 33.71 20.42
C LEU A 171 14.48 33.17 21.22
N GLN A 172 13.79 32.13 20.73
CA GLN A 172 12.73 31.45 21.50
C GLN A 172 13.23 31.00 22.88
N ARG A 173 14.37 30.32 22.94
CA ARG A 173 14.89 29.70 24.17
C ARG A 173 15.48 30.74 25.11
N ILE A 174 16.04 31.83 24.57
CA ILE A 174 16.42 33.03 25.33
C ILE A 174 15.18 33.62 26.01
N ILE A 175 14.16 34.01 25.24
CA ILE A 175 12.92 34.64 25.74
C ILE A 175 12.20 33.73 26.75
N GLN A 176 12.12 32.41 26.49
CA GLN A 176 11.53 31.47 27.46
C GLN A 176 12.31 31.42 28.79
N THR A 177 13.65 31.41 28.74
CA THR A 177 14.48 31.26 29.94
C THR A 177 14.57 32.55 30.77
N GLN A 178 14.67 33.70 30.10
CA GLN A 178 14.82 35.01 30.75
C GLN A 178 13.52 35.59 31.31
N THR A 179 12.39 34.91 31.17
CA THR A 179 11.07 35.38 31.62
C THR A 179 10.53 34.52 32.77
N LYS A 180 9.69 35.12 33.63
CA LYS A 180 8.99 34.41 34.70
C LYS A 180 7.98 33.42 34.10
N ALA A 181 7.92 32.20 34.64
CA ALA A 181 6.91 31.22 34.23
C ALA A 181 5.56 31.54 34.90
N THR A 182 4.44 31.42 34.15
CA THR A 182 3.11 31.59 34.75
C THR A 182 2.78 30.43 35.69
N SER A 183 2.46 30.74 36.95
CA SER A 183 2.13 29.76 37.98
C SER A 183 0.63 29.38 37.96
N ASP A 184 0.22 28.49 37.05
CA ASP A 184 -1.03 27.74 37.19
C ASP A 184 -0.75 26.38 37.87
N PRO A 185 -1.27 26.13 39.10
CA PRO A 185 -1.08 24.85 39.80
C PRO A 185 -1.57 23.63 39.01
N ARG A 186 -2.54 23.78 38.10
CA ARG A 186 -3.20 22.69 37.37
C ARG A 186 -2.34 22.16 36.21
N VAL A 187 -1.60 23.05 35.54
CA VAL A 187 -0.68 22.69 34.44
C VAL A 187 0.58 21.97 34.97
N SER A 188 0.91 22.19 36.25
CA SER A 188 2.11 21.66 36.91
C SER A 188 2.20 20.11 36.95
N GLY A 189 1.09 19.39 36.73
CA GLY A 189 1.09 17.92 36.70
C GLY A 189 1.87 17.34 35.52
N LEU A 190 1.64 17.85 34.29
CA LEU A 190 2.33 17.37 33.08
C LEU A 190 3.73 18.00 32.95
N GLN A 191 3.92 19.23 33.44
CA GLN A 191 5.19 19.95 33.38
C GLN A 191 6.28 19.36 34.30
N ARG A 192 5.91 18.56 35.32
CA ARG A 192 6.84 18.07 36.36
C ARG A 192 8.00 17.21 35.85
N THR A 193 7.88 16.60 34.67
CA THR A 193 8.94 15.78 34.05
C THR A 193 10.06 16.62 33.42
N VAL A 194 9.82 17.91 33.16
CA VAL A 194 10.84 18.85 32.65
C VAL A 194 10.72 20.20 33.36
N GLN A 195 11.47 20.38 34.44
CA GLN A 195 11.70 21.70 35.04
C GLN A 195 12.51 22.58 34.07
N GLU A 196 11.82 23.29 33.16
CA GLU A 196 12.45 24.26 32.27
C GLU A 196 13.01 25.46 33.07
N PRO A 197 14.32 25.76 32.95
CA PRO A 197 14.92 26.92 33.59
C PRO A 197 14.23 28.22 33.18
N ASN A 198 13.95 29.07 34.16
CA ASN A 198 13.18 30.31 34.01
C ASN A 198 13.60 31.33 35.08
N LEU A 199 13.20 32.60 34.91
CA LEU A 199 13.72 33.71 35.73
C LEU A 199 13.49 33.54 37.24
N LEU A 200 12.45 32.81 37.67
CA LEU A 200 12.15 32.53 39.08
C LEU A 200 13.22 31.67 39.77
N MET A 201 14.11 31.03 39.02
CA MET A 201 15.26 30.28 39.57
C MET A 201 16.44 31.19 39.96
N CYS A 202 16.47 32.44 39.50
CA CYS A 202 17.53 33.39 39.85
C CYS A 202 17.17 34.12 41.15
N LYS A 203 18.10 34.16 42.11
CA LYS A 203 17.95 34.99 43.30
C LYS A 203 17.93 36.48 42.90
N PRO A 204 17.10 37.35 43.51
CA PRO A 204 17.06 38.78 43.18
C PRO A 204 18.44 39.45 43.28
N ASN A 205 19.19 39.14 44.34
CA ASN A 205 20.53 39.66 44.59
C ASN A 205 21.61 38.65 44.17
N HIS A 206 21.68 38.31 42.87
CA HIS A 206 22.73 37.44 42.34
C HIS A 206 23.99 38.23 41.94
N ALA A 207 25.18 37.66 42.13
CA ALA A 207 26.46 38.39 42.07
C ALA A 207 26.77 39.04 40.70
N PHE A 208 26.33 38.42 39.59
CA PHE A 208 26.54 38.94 38.24
C PHE A 208 25.31 38.78 37.31
N LEU A 209 24.21 38.19 37.79
CA LEU A 209 22.96 38.11 37.05
C LEU A 209 22.00 39.16 37.62
N LYS A 210 21.45 40.02 36.77
CA LYS A 210 20.49 41.06 37.16
C LYS A 210 19.13 40.70 36.57
N PRO A 211 18.19 40.11 37.33
CA PRO A 211 16.97 39.53 36.77
C PRO A 211 16.16 40.51 35.91
N VAL A 212 16.00 41.75 36.38
CA VAL A 212 15.28 42.82 35.66
C VAL A 212 15.90 43.07 34.28
N GLN A 213 17.23 43.20 34.18
CA GLN A 213 17.91 43.47 32.90
C GLN A 213 17.81 42.31 31.90
N LEU A 214 17.64 41.08 32.38
CA LEU A 214 17.42 39.90 31.53
C LEU A 214 15.96 39.85 31.06
N GLU A 215 15.01 40.28 31.88
CA GLU A 215 13.59 40.41 31.54
C GLU A 215 13.36 41.55 30.53
N ASP A 216 14.01 42.70 30.72
CA ASP A 216 14.04 43.81 29.75
C ASP A 216 14.61 43.38 28.39
N GLU A 217 15.68 42.59 28.40
CA GLU A 217 16.26 42.02 27.18
C GLU A 217 15.27 41.09 26.47
N ALA A 218 14.64 40.16 27.20
CA ALA A 218 13.66 39.23 26.64
C ALA A 218 12.44 39.95 26.03
N ASN A 219 11.96 41.01 26.69
CA ASN A 219 10.84 41.81 26.19
C ASN A 219 11.22 42.57 24.90
N LYS A 220 12.41 43.18 24.84
CA LYS A 220 12.92 43.85 23.63
C LYS A 220 13.13 42.89 22.46
N LEU A 221 13.60 41.66 22.73
CA LEU A 221 13.73 40.62 21.71
C LEU A 221 12.37 40.10 21.21
N LEU A 222 11.33 40.11 22.05
CA LEU A 222 9.97 39.78 21.64
C LEU A 222 9.35 40.90 20.79
N GLU A 223 9.56 42.16 21.15
CA GLU A 223 9.17 43.35 20.37
C GLU A 223 9.86 43.39 19.01
N GLU A 224 11.16 43.12 18.95
CA GLU A 224 11.93 43.01 17.70
C GLU A 224 11.40 41.86 16.81
N ALA A 225 11.14 40.69 17.39
CA ALA A 225 10.59 39.54 16.67
C ALA A 225 9.17 39.80 16.13
N ILE A 226 8.33 40.54 16.86
CA ILE A 226 7.02 41.00 16.37
C ILE A 226 7.20 42.06 15.28
N THR A 227 8.14 42.98 15.40
CA THR A 227 8.44 44.00 14.37
C THR A 227 8.91 43.36 13.07
N THR A 228 9.78 42.34 13.14
CA THR A 228 10.23 41.57 11.96
C THR A 228 9.07 40.82 11.29
N LEU A 229 8.04 40.39 12.03
CA LEU A 229 6.86 39.71 11.47
C LEU A 229 6.07 40.61 10.49
N PHE A 230 6.04 41.92 10.73
CA PHE A 230 5.36 42.90 9.85
C PHE A 230 6.27 43.50 8.77
N THR A 231 7.59 43.53 8.97
CA THR A 231 8.54 44.21 8.07
C THR A 231 9.33 43.27 7.15
N SER A 232 9.35 41.97 7.42
CA SER A 232 10.11 41.00 6.60
C SER A 232 9.41 40.66 5.29
N ASP A 233 10.22 40.58 4.23
CA ASP A 233 9.86 40.09 2.90
C ASP A 233 10.14 38.59 2.69
N ASP A 234 10.65 37.90 3.71
CA ASP A 234 10.99 36.47 3.67
C ASP A 234 9.87 35.61 4.27
N SER A 235 9.17 34.89 3.39
CA SER A 235 8.08 33.95 3.71
C SER A 235 8.49 32.87 4.73
N ASP A 236 9.71 32.35 4.66
CA ASP A 236 10.16 31.28 5.56
C ASP A 236 10.53 31.85 6.93
N LEU A 237 11.04 33.08 6.97
CA LEU A 237 11.31 33.80 8.21
C LEU A 237 10.01 34.15 8.97
N VAL A 238 9.01 34.69 8.26
CA VAL A 238 7.65 34.94 8.79
C VAL A 238 7.04 33.62 9.32
N SER A 239 7.14 32.53 8.56
CA SER A 239 6.64 31.20 8.97
C SER A 239 7.31 30.69 10.26
N ALA A 240 8.62 30.88 10.39
CA ALA A 240 9.38 30.52 11.58
C ALA A 240 9.03 31.38 12.80
N LEU A 241 8.83 32.69 12.62
CA LEU A 241 8.39 33.61 13.67
C LEU A 241 6.99 33.25 14.19
N VAL A 242 5.99 33.10 13.31
CA VAL A 242 4.62 32.71 13.69
C VAL A 242 4.61 31.41 14.50
N SER A 243 5.33 30.39 14.01
CA SER A 243 5.47 29.10 14.70
C SER A 243 6.12 29.24 16.08
N THR A 244 7.10 30.14 16.20
CA THR A 244 7.85 30.40 17.44
C THR A 244 7.03 31.15 18.48
N LEU A 245 6.39 32.26 18.10
CA LEU A 245 5.50 33.05 18.95
C LEU A 245 4.34 32.18 19.49
N THR A 246 3.81 31.28 18.66
CA THR A 246 2.78 30.30 19.04
C THR A 246 3.26 29.35 20.15
N VAL A 247 4.54 28.97 20.15
CA VAL A 247 5.10 28.16 21.25
C VAL A 247 5.41 29.03 22.48
N LEU A 248 5.83 30.30 22.32
CA LEU A 248 6.02 31.20 23.45
C LEU A 248 4.73 31.33 24.29
N VAL A 249 3.57 31.60 23.66
CA VAL A 249 2.27 31.75 24.34
C VAL A 249 1.90 30.53 25.19
N LYS A 250 2.21 29.31 24.71
CA LYS A 250 1.92 28.07 25.46
C LYS A 250 2.74 27.91 26.74
N PHE A 251 3.97 28.42 26.76
CA PHE A 251 4.88 28.34 27.91
C PHE A 251 4.88 29.61 28.78
N ARG A 252 4.43 30.74 28.24
CA ARG A 252 4.41 32.07 28.87
C ARG A 252 3.11 32.77 28.49
N THR A 253 2.03 32.45 29.22
CA THR A 253 0.69 32.97 28.93
C THR A 253 0.56 34.48 29.13
N SER A 254 1.48 35.12 29.86
CA SER A 254 1.64 36.58 29.91
C SER A 254 1.76 37.22 28.52
N PHE A 255 2.41 36.54 27.57
CA PHE A 255 2.55 37.01 26.19
C PHE A 255 1.33 36.75 25.30
N ALA A 256 0.28 36.08 25.80
CA ALA A 256 -0.93 35.78 25.04
C ALA A 256 -1.56 37.05 24.43
N ARG A 257 -1.79 38.09 25.24
CA ARG A 257 -2.40 39.35 24.78
C ARG A 257 -1.62 39.98 23.63
N LEU A 258 -0.30 40.12 23.80
CA LEU A 258 0.58 40.76 22.83
C LEU A 258 0.67 39.94 21.52
N VAL A 259 0.94 38.64 21.62
CA VAL A 259 1.12 37.76 20.46
C VAL A 259 -0.18 37.53 19.69
N VAL A 260 -1.31 37.32 20.38
CA VAL A 260 -2.61 37.15 19.71
C VAL A 260 -3.05 38.45 19.04
N THR A 261 -2.81 39.61 19.67
CA THR A 261 -3.08 40.91 19.03
C THR A 261 -2.20 41.09 17.79
N ALA A 262 -0.90 40.82 17.86
CA ALA A 262 -0.01 40.90 16.70
C ALA A 262 -0.45 39.96 15.56
N LEU A 263 -0.74 38.69 15.84
CA LEU A 263 -1.15 37.71 14.83
C LEU A 263 -2.53 38.01 14.21
N THR A 264 -3.45 38.64 14.94
CA THR A 264 -4.78 39.02 14.43
C THR A 264 -4.80 40.38 13.70
N HIS A 265 -3.75 41.19 13.83
CA HIS A 265 -3.54 42.38 13.00
C HIS A 265 -2.60 42.13 11.82
N TRP A 266 -2.00 40.94 11.72
CA TRP A 266 -1.07 40.60 10.64
C TRP A 266 -1.77 40.40 9.29
N VAL A 267 -1.17 41.02 8.27
CA VAL A 267 -1.58 40.96 6.86
C VAL A 267 -0.30 40.85 6.04
N PRO A 268 -0.23 40.05 4.96
CA PRO A 268 1.01 39.80 4.20
C PRO A 268 1.49 40.99 3.33
N THR A 269 1.28 42.24 3.73
CA THR A 269 1.59 43.46 2.94
C THR A 269 3.06 43.54 2.53
N ALA A 270 4.00 43.20 3.42
CA ALA A 270 5.44 43.18 3.12
C ALA A 270 5.88 42.05 2.16
N LEU A 271 5.05 41.01 1.99
CA LEU A 271 5.29 39.88 1.09
C LEU A 271 4.72 40.14 -0.32
N VAL A 272 3.68 40.96 -0.46
CA VAL A 272 3.05 41.29 -1.75
C VAL A 272 4.06 41.93 -2.70
N GLY A 273 4.18 41.37 -3.91
CA GLY A 273 5.11 41.83 -4.95
C GLY A 273 6.57 41.36 -4.79
N LYS A 274 6.93 40.74 -3.66
CA LYS A 274 8.27 40.15 -3.44
C LYS A 274 8.26 38.63 -3.34
N ALA A 275 7.28 38.07 -2.62
CA ALA A 275 7.09 36.62 -2.50
C ALA A 275 6.11 36.10 -3.57
N THR A 276 6.21 34.81 -3.91
CA THR A 276 5.27 34.17 -4.83
C THR A 276 3.88 34.02 -4.20
N PRO A 277 2.77 34.03 -4.98
CA PRO A 277 1.42 33.84 -4.44
C PRO A 277 1.23 32.54 -3.64
N THR A 278 1.99 31.48 -3.97
CA THR A 278 2.01 30.22 -3.23
C THR A 278 2.70 30.33 -1.86
N GLN A 279 3.75 31.13 -1.73
CA GLN A 279 4.42 31.46 -0.46
C GLN A 279 3.54 32.37 0.43
N ILE A 280 2.84 33.34 -0.16
CA ILE A 280 1.86 34.16 0.57
C ILE A 280 0.71 33.28 1.12
N ARG A 281 0.23 32.32 0.32
CA ARG A 281 -0.78 31.36 0.77
C ARG A 281 -0.27 30.38 1.83
N SER A 282 1.01 30.00 1.82
CA SER A 282 1.58 29.11 2.85
C SER A 282 1.75 29.83 4.19
N THR A 283 2.25 31.07 4.21
CA THR A 283 2.34 31.91 5.41
C THR A 283 0.96 32.18 6.02
N GLU A 284 -0.04 32.57 5.23
CA GLU A 284 -1.43 32.73 5.73
C GLU A 284 -2.00 31.44 6.32
N LYS A 285 -1.73 30.27 5.69
CA LYS A 285 -2.15 28.96 6.21
C LYS A 285 -1.47 28.63 7.54
N ILE A 286 -0.20 29.00 7.72
CA ILE A 286 0.54 28.79 8.98
C ILE A 286 -0.04 29.67 10.09
N VAL A 287 -0.32 30.96 9.84
CA VAL A 287 -1.00 31.85 10.81
C VAL A 287 -2.36 31.28 11.24
N ARG A 288 -3.19 30.85 10.27
CA ARG A 288 -4.48 30.18 10.55
C ARG A 288 -4.31 28.96 11.45
N THR A 289 -3.37 28.08 11.10
CA THR A 289 -3.14 26.80 11.81
C THR A 289 -2.66 27.06 13.24
N SER A 290 -1.75 28.03 13.42
CA SER A 290 -1.24 28.46 14.73
C SER A 290 -2.33 29.03 15.62
N LEU A 291 -3.12 29.99 15.13
CA LEU A 291 -4.24 30.58 15.88
C LEU A 291 -5.30 29.52 16.24
N THR A 292 -5.65 28.66 15.29
CA THR A 292 -6.58 27.53 15.52
C THR A 292 -6.06 26.55 16.58
N HIS A 293 -4.74 26.32 16.65
CA HIS A 293 -4.15 25.52 17.72
C HIS A 293 -4.25 26.24 19.08
N LEU A 294 -3.95 27.54 19.15
CA LEU A 294 -4.02 28.28 20.41
C LEU A 294 -5.43 28.26 21.01
N LEU A 295 -6.47 28.44 20.20
CA LEU A 295 -7.88 28.32 20.62
C LEU A 295 -8.15 26.98 21.32
N LYS A 296 -7.70 25.86 20.73
CA LYS A 296 -7.85 24.51 21.30
C LYS A 296 -7.05 24.26 22.60
N THR A 297 -6.20 25.20 23.02
CA THR A 297 -5.31 25.04 24.19
C THR A 297 -5.86 25.73 25.45
N ASN A 298 -7.02 26.40 25.37
CA ASN A 298 -7.66 27.20 26.45
C ASN A 298 -6.83 28.42 26.96
N THR A 299 -5.52 28.46 26.71
CA THR A 299 -4.60 29.55 27.11
C THR A 299 -4.91 30.92 26.52
N ILE A 300 -5.84 31.01 25.55
CA ILE A 300 -6.25 32.27 24.90
C ILE A 300 -7.78 32.47 24.88
N ALA A 301 -8.54 31.78 25.73
CA ALA A 301 -10.02 31.88 25.74
C ALA A 301 -10.58 33.33 25.79
N PRO A 302 -9.99 34.29 26.53
CA PRO A 302 -10.43 35.70 26.50
C PRO A 302 -10.31 36.39 25.14
N PHE A 303 -9.54 35.84 24.20
CA PHE A 303 -9.32 36.38 22.86
C PHE A 303 -10.06 35.56 21.77
N ALA A 304 -10.95 34.64 22.15
CA ALA A 304 -11.58 33.71 21.22
C ALA A 304 -12.42 34.39 20.13
N SER A 305 -13.13 35.47 20.47
CA SER A 305 -13.88 36.31 19.51
C SER A 305 -12.94 36.96 18.50
N GLN A 306 -11.96 37.74 18.98
CA GLN A 306 -10.95 38.43 18.16
C GLN A 306 -10.24 37.49 17.16
N VAL A 307 -9.90 36.28 17.59
CA VAL A 307 -9.29 35.27 16.71
C VAL A 307 -10.31 34.70 15.72
N THR A 308 -11.55 34.44 16.12
CA THR A 308 -12.60 33.92 15.22
C THR A 308 -12.92 34.92 14.12
N ASP A 309 -13.12 36.20 14.47
CA ASP A 309 -13.28 37.33 13.55
C ASP A 309 -12.13 37.40 12.52
N PHE A 310 -10.89 37.30 12.99
CA PHE A 310 -9.73 37.31 12.10
C PHE A 310 -9.75 36.10 11.15
N LEU A 311 -10.03 34.89 11.66
CA LEU A 311 -10.04 33.67 10.84
C LEU A 311 -11.13 33.68 9.77
N GLN A 312 -12.29 34.28 10.06
CA GLN A 312 -13.36 34.54 9.08
C GLN A 312 -12.91 35.54 8.00
N ARG A 313 -12.40 36.71 8.41
CA ARG A 313 -11.87 37.73 7.48
C ARG A 313 -10.75 37.15 6.60
N GLN A 314 -9.86 36.34 7.18
CA GLN A 314 -8.80 35.64 6.47
C GLN A 314 -9.31 34.53 5.54
N ALA A 315 -10.48 33.93 5.79
CA ALA A 315 -11.08 32.97 4.86
C ALA A 315 -11.51 33.69 3.58
N VAL A 316 -12.32 34.75 3.74
CA VAL A 316 -12.76 35.61 2.63
C VAL A 316 -11.59 36.13 1.80
N ARG A 317 -10.49 36.59 2.42
CA ARG A 317 -9.27 36.99 1.69
C ARG A 317 -8.64 35.87 0.88
N MET A 318 -8.47 34.68 1.46
CA MET A 318 -7.88 33.53 0.74
C MET A 318 -8.78 33.04 -0.40
N ASP A 319 -10.09 33.05 -0.21
CA ASP A 319 -11.04 32.56 -1.20
C ASP A 319 -11.19 33.55 -2.36
N ALA A 320 -11.16 34.86 -2.09
CA ALA A 320 -11.00 35.90 -3.10
C ALA A 320 -9.68 35.74 -3.88
N ALA A 321 -8.54 35.59 -3.19
CA ALA A 321 -7.25 35.36 -3.85
C ALA A 321 -7.19 34.04 -4.65
N ALA A 322 -7.91 33.00 -4.22
CA ALA A 322 -8.05 31.74 -4.96
C ALA A 322 -8.96 31.87 -6.19
N LEU A 323 -10.02 32.69 -6.11
CA LEU A 323 -10.88 33.05 -7.24
C LEU A 323 -10.09 33.88 -8.26
N GLU A 324 -9.35 34.89 -7.81
CA GLU A 324 -8.48 35.70 -8.67
C GLU A 324 -7.39 34.87 -9.34
N ALA A 325 -6.73 33.97 -8.61
CA ALA A 325 -5.73 33.06 -9.18
C ALA A 325 -6.33 32.13 -10.25
N ARG A 326 -7.55 31.60 -10.02
CA ARG A 326 -8.30 30.84 -11.04
C ARG A 326 -8.64 31.70 -12.25
N GLN A 327 -9.17 32.90 -12.05
CA GLN A 327 -9.48 33.84 -13.13
C GLN A 327 -8.23 34.29 -13.90
N GLN A 328 -7.06 34.40 -13.25
CA GLN A 328 -5.80 34.69 -13.92
C GLN A 328 -5.34 33.50 -14.77
N GLN A 329 -5.42 32.26 -14.26
CA GLN A 329 -5.16 31.05 -15.03
C GLN A 329 -6.12 30.92 -16.23
N GLU A 330 -7.41 31.18 -16.02
CA GLU A 330 -8.44 31.18 -17.05
C GLU A 330 -8.23 32.29 -18.09
N LYS A 331 -7.89 33.51 -17.68
CA LYS A 331 -7.53 34.62 -18.60
C LYS A 331 -6.28 34.30 -19.42
N ILE A 332 -5.25 33.69 -18.81
CA ILE A 332 -4.05 33.24 -19.52
C ILE A 332 -4.41 32.15 -20.55
N LEU A 333 -5.28 31.20 -20.19
CA LEU A 333 -5.73 30.13 -21.07
C LEU A 333 -6.61 30.68 -22.22
N LEU A 334 -7.52 31.62 -21.94
CA LEU A 334 -8.34 32.32 -22.93
C LEU A 334 -7.51 33.21 -23.86
N GLU A 335 -6.47 33.89 -23.35
CA GLU A 335 -5.56 34.68 -24.19
C GLU A 335 -4.70 33.78 -25.09
N GLN A 336 -4.25 32.64 -24.58
CA GLN A 336 -3.60 31.60 -25.39
C GLN A 336 -4.56 31.03 -26.46
N ALA A 337 -5.82 30.76 -26.12
CA ALA A 337 -6.83 30.31 -27.06
C ALA A 337 -7.13 31.36 -28.14
N ARG A 338 -7.25 32.64 -27.77
CA ARG A 338 -7.47 33.74 -28.74
C ARG A 338 -6.27 33.93 -29.67
N LYS A 339 -5.04 33.76 -29.17
CA LYS A 339 -3.82 33.78 -30.00
C LYS A 339 -3.78 32.61 -30.99
N ARG A 340 -4.22 31.40 -30.57
CA ARG A 340 -4.37 30.25 -31.48
C ARG A 340 -5.42 30.51 -32.57
N GLN A 341 -6.61 30.99 -32.20
CA GLN A 341 -7.68 31.30 -33.18
C GLN A 341 -7.25 32.37 -34.20
N LEU A 342 -6.55 33.41 -33.77
CA LEU A 342 -6.00 34.42 -34.70
C LEU A 342 -5.05 33.77 -35.72
N GLN A 343 -4.10 32.95 -35.25
CA GLN A 343 -3.18 32.21 -36.12
C GLN A 343 -3.89 31.24 -37.08
N GLU A 344 -4.96 30.58 -36.65
CA GLU A 344 -5.79 29.74 -37.53
C GLU A 344 -6.52 30.56 -38.59
N THR A 345 -7.06 31.74 -38.25
CA THR A 345 -7.70 32.62 -39.25
C THR A 345 -6.71 33.13 -40.29
N GLU A 346 -5.51 33.57 -39.88
CA GLU A 346 -4.44 33.99 -40.80
C GLU A 346 -3.99 32.83 -41.71
N ALA A 347 -3.81 31.63 -41.14
CA ALA A 347 -3.46 30.42 -41.90
C ALA A 347 -4.55 30.03 -42.92
N SER A 348 -5.84 30.18 -42.57
CA SER A 348 -6.95 29.84 -43.47
C SER A 348 -6.98 30.74 -44.73
N ILE A 349 -6.71 32.03 -44.57
CA ILE A 349 -6.63 33.02 -45.66
C ILE A 349 -5.42 32.72 -46.56
N ALA A 350 -4.28 32.37 -45.97
CA ALA A 350 -3.09 31.93 -46.71
C ALA A 350 -3.32 30.61 -47.49
N ALA A 351 -4.11 29.68 -46.94
CA ALA A 351 -4.41 28.39 -47.57
C ALA A 351 -5.34 28.51 -48.80
N ALA A 352 -6.35 29.38 -48.74
CA ALA A 352 -7.28 29.61 -49.86
C ALA A 352 -6.53 30.03 -51.14
N THR A 353 -5.51 30.89 -50.99
CA THR A 353 -4.74 31.47 -52.09
C THR A 353 -3.84 30.45 -52.83
N LYS A 354 -3.58 29.26 -52.26
CA LYS A 354 -2.64 28.27 -52.81
C LYS A 354 -3.26 27.10 -53.58
N ARG A 355 -4.58 26.88 -53.55
CA ARG A 355 -5.22 25.70 -54.18
C ARG A 355 -5.40 25.80 -55.72
N ARG A 356 -4.34 26.08 -56.48
CA ARG A 356 -4.43 26.14 -57.97
C ARG A 356 -3.16 25.77 -58.77
N ARG A 357 -2.56 24.58 -58.54
CA ARG A 357 -1.71 23.88 -59.55
C ARG A 357 -1.29 22.43 -59.19
N THR A 358 -1.85 21.45 -59.92
CA THR A 358 -1.24 20.25 -60.54
C THR A 358 -0.21 19.35 -59.82
N ASP A 359 -0.68 18.17 -59.40
CA ASP A 359 -0.30 16.78 -59.81
C ASP A 359 1.16 16.20 -59.77
N SER A 360 1.25 15.07 -59.06
CA SER A 360 2.09 13.82 -59.08
C SER A 360 3.13 13.49 -60.19
N PRO A 361 4.01 12.46 -60.04
CA PRO A 361 4.01 11.34 -59.05
C PRO A 361 5.35 10.91 -58.37
N ASN A 362 5.23 9.91 -57.47
CA ASN A 362 6.20 8.83 -57.15
C ASN A 362 7.31 9.04 -56.07
N ALA A 363 7.16 8.40 -54.89
CA ALA A 363 8.22 7.88 -54.00
C ALA A 363 7.62 7.02 -52.86
N GLU A 364 8.35 6.01 -52.35
CA GLU A 364 7.96 5.13 -51.23
C GLU A 364 8.83 5.37 -49.99
N ALA A 365 8.26 5.34 -48.76
CA ALA A 365 9.01 5.03 -47.52
C ALA A 365 8.12 4.87 -46.25
N GLY A 366 8.33 3.78 -45.49
CA GLY A 366 8.46 3.80 -44.02
C GLY A 366 7.21 3.99 -43.12
N PRO A 367 6.92 3.05 -42.18
CA PRO A 367 5.86 3.20 -41.17
C PRO A 367 6.36 3.72 -39.81
N SER A 368 5.51 4.45 -39.07
CA SER A 368 5.77 4.87 -37.69
C SER A 368 4.56 4.67 -36.75
N THR A 369 4.69 3.62 -35.95
CA THR A 369 4.17 3.37 -34.59
C THR A 369 3.30 4.45 -33.92
N SER A 370 2.06 4.10 -33.58
CA SER A 370 1.26 4.82 -32.57
C SER A 370 1.65 4.40 -31.14
N THR A 371 2.85 4.76 -30.68
CA THR A 371 3.16 4.79 -29.25
C THR A 371 2.35 5.91 -28.57
N MET A 372 1.92 5.72 -27.33
CA MET A 372 1.51 6.87 -26.51
C MET A 372 2.66 7.86 -26.38
N ALA A 373 2.31 9.15 -26.37
CA ALA A 373 3.24 10.21 -26.72
C ALA A 373 4.40 10.35 -25.72
N LEU A 374 5.57 9.90 -26.15
CA LEU A 374 6.86 10.30 -25.59
C LEU A 374 7.45 11.39 -26.49
N ILE A 375 8.03 12.42 -25.85
CA ILE A 375 8.69 13.54 -26.53
C ILE A 375 9.85 12.97 -27.37
N ASN A 376 9.90 13.32 -28.66
CA ASN A 376 10.83 12.75 -29.63
C ASN A 376 12.19 13.44 -29.51
N LEU A 377 12.96 13.07 -28.48
CA LEU A 377 14.23 13.70 -28.07
C LEU A 377 15.25 13.87 -29.22
N ARG A 378 15.18 13.04 -30.26
CA ARG A 378 16.02 13.12 -31.47
C ARG A 378 15.83 14.43 -32.24
N GLU A 379 14.62 15.00 -32.24
CA GLU A 379 14.31 16.28 -32.90
C GLU A 379 14.72 17.48 -32.05
N VAL A 380 14.60 17.33 -30.72
CA VAL A 380 14.92 18.38 -29.72
C VAL A 380 16.37 18.84 -29.85
N PHE A 381 17.31 17.91 -29.97
CA PHE A 381 18.76 18.16 -30.03
C PHE A 381 19.34 18.30 -31.46
N THR A 382 18.51 18.64 -32.45
CA THR A 382 19.00 19.03 -33.79
C THR A 382 19.80 20.33 -33.73
N THR A 383 20.66 20.59 -34.72
CA THR A 383 21.40 21.86 -34.85
C THR A 383 20.45 23.06 -35.00
N THR A 384 20.92 24.27 -34.71
CA THR A 384 20.11 25.49 -34.78
C THR A 384 19.71 25.89 -36.20
N ASP A 385 20.54 25.53 -37.19
CA ASP A 385 20.56 26.17 -38.51
C ASP A 385 19.83 25.36 -39.60
N GLY A 386 19.01 24.38 -39.21
CA GLY A 386 18.17 23.59 -40.11
C GLY A 386 18.90 22.58 -41.02
N THR A 387 20.24 22.55 -41.00
CA THR A 387 21.02 21.51 -41.68
C THR A 387 20.82 20.16 -40.99
N PRO A 388 20.59 19.06 -41.73
CA PRO A 388 20.45 17.74 -41.14
C PRO A 388 21.80 17.33 -40.53
N ASN A 389 21.84 17.18 -39.21
CA ASN A 389 23.04 16.78 -38.48
C ASN A 389 23.52 15.42 -39.00
N ALA A 390 24.69 15.38 -39.65
CA ALA A 390 25.20 14.19 -40.34
C ALA A 390 25.41 12.98 -39.39
N LEU A 391 25.65 13.24 -38.10
CA LEU A 391 25.78 12.20 -37.08
C LEU A 391 24.42 11.68 -36.57
N ALA A 392 23.29 12.27 -36.97
CA ALA A 392 21.96 11.83 -36.51
C ALA A 392 21.54 10.44 -37.05
N GLN A 393 22.29 9.87 -38.00
CA GLN A 393 22.13 8.48 -38.48
C GLN A 393 23.12 7.49 -37.84
N PHE A 394 24.09 7.97 -37.04
CA PHE A 394 25.12 7.15 -36.41
C PHE A 394 24.62 6.58 -35.08
N ASP A 395 24.72 5.27 -34.89
CA ASP A 395 24.37 4.60 -33.63
C ASP A 395 25.55 4.61 -32.67
N ALA A 396 25.49 5.50 -31.67
CA ALA A 396 26.54 5.66 -30.67
C ALA A 396 26.69 4.46 -29.73
N SER A 397 25.75 3.50 -29.69
CA SER A 397 25.87 2.29 -28.86
C SER A 397 27.00 1.34 -29.32
N ILE A 398 27.54 1.56 -30.51
CA ILE A 398 28.64 0.79 -31.11
C ILE A 398 30.02 1.24 -30.55
N LEU A 399 30.12 2.41 -29.91
CA LEU A 399 31.38 2.96 -29.41
C LEU A 399 31.69 2.56 -27.95
N PRO A 400 32.94 2.21 -27.62
CA PRO A 400 33.37 2.04 -26.23
C PRO A 400 33.27 3.36 -25.43
N LEU A 401 32.73 3.27 -24.22
CA LEU A 401 32.45 4.43 -23.34
C LEU A 401 33.64 5.38 -23.17
N ASN A 402 34.85 4.83 -23.01
CA ASN A 402 36.09 5.58 -22.83
C ASN A 402 36.32 6.57 -24.01
N VAL A 403 36.14 6.08 -25.24
CA VAL A 403 36.33 6.87 -26.47
C VAL A 403 35.26 7.95 -26.59
N CYS A 404 34.02 7.67 -26.14
CA CYS A 404 32.96 8.68 -26.08
C CYS A 404 33.29 9.81 -25.10
N ILE A 405 33.87 9.48 -23.94
CA ILE A 405 34.28 10.47 -22.94
C ILE A 405 35.41 11.36 -23.48
N ASP A 406 36.45 10.77 -24.08
CA ASP A 406 37.57 11.53 -24.66
C ASP A 406 37.09 12.48 -25.78
N PHE A 407 36.19 12.02 -26.66
CA PHE A 407 35.56 12.87 -27.68
C PHE A 407 34.70 14.00 -27.09
N LEU A 408 33.95 13.72 -26.01
CA LEU A 408 33.15 14.73 -25.31
C LEU A 408 34.04 15.80 -24.65
N VAL A 409 35.12 15.41 -23.99
CA VAL A 409 36.07 16.34 -23.38
C VAL A 409 36.76 17.19 -24.46
N ALA A 410 37.22 16.57 -25.56
CA ALA A 410 37.88 17.28 -26.66
C ALA A 410 36.94 18.28 -27.36
N THR A 411 35.66 17.94 -27.57
CA THR A 411 34.68 18.86 -28.17
C THR A 411 34.22 19.94 -27.19
N MET A 412 34.03 19.62 -25.90
CA MET A 412 33.71 20.63 -24.87
C MET A 412 34.82 21.67 -24.69
N GLN A 413 36.09 21.32 -24.95
CA GLN A 413 37.22 22.25 -24.94
C GLN A 413 37.30 23.15 -26.18
N GLN A 414 36.57 22.84 -27.27
CA GLN A 414 36.61 23.59 -28.54
C GLN A 414 35.33 24.40 -28.82
N VAL A 415 34.21 24.12 -28.13
CA VAL A 415 32.94 24.81 -28.34
C VAL A 415 32.86 26.13 -27.55
N ASP A 416 32.59 27.23 -28.26
CA ASP A 416 32.27 28.53 -27.65
C ASP A 416 31.09 28.43 -26.67
N ALA A 417 31.30 28.93 -25.45
CA ALA A 417 30.28 28.95 -24.39
C ALA A 417 29.00 29.70 -24.80
N ALA A 418 29.10 30.76 -25.63
CA ALA A 418 27.93 31.48 -26.11
C ALA A 418 27.15 30.66 -27.16
N ALA A 419 27.83 29.89 -28.02
CA ALA A 419 27.20 28.93 -28.92
C ALA A 419 26.52 27.78 -28.17
N LEU A 420 27.19 27.23 -27.14
CA LEU A 420 26.61 26.20 -26.28
C LEU A 420 25.34 26.69 -25.57
N ALA A 421 25.35 27.91 -25.01
CA ALA A 421 24.18 28.51 -24.38
C ALA A 421 23.01 28.66 -25.35
N ARG A 422 23.25 29.13 -26.59
CA ARG A 422 22.23 29.22 -27.65
C ARG A 422 21.64 27.85 -28.00
N GLY A 423 22.48 26.82 -28.11
CA GLY A 423 22.04 25.44 -28.37
C GLY A 423 21.16 24.86 -27.25
N ILE A 424 21.54 25.10 -25.99
CA ILE A 424 20.77 24.67 -24.81
C ILE A 424 19.39 25.37 -24.79
N GLU A 425 19.33 26.66 -25.06
CA GLU A 425 18.05 27.40 -25.04
C GLU A 425 17.12 26.99 -26.19
N ALA A 426 17.68 26.72 -27.39
CA ALA A 426 16.92 26.16 -28.52
C ALA A 426 16.38 24.75 -28.21
N ALA A 427 17.15 23.90 -27.54
CA ALA A 427 16.71 22.57 -27.11
C ALA A 427 15.57 22.66 -26.08
N LYS A 428 15.67 23.53 -25.06
CA LYS A 428 14.58 23.78 -24.09
C LYS A 428 13.29 24.22 -24.79
N ALA A 429 13.39 25.15 -25.74
CA ALA A 429 12.24 25.67 -26.48
C ALA A 429 11.51 24.56 -27.25
N ARG A 430 12.25 23.68 -27.95
CA ARG A 430 11.70 22.51 -28.66
C ARG A 430 11.12 21.45 -27.71
N LEU A 431 11.74 21.24 -26.55
CA LEU A 431 11.22 20.32 -25.53
C LEU A 431 9.84 20.78 -25.02
N SER A 432 9.69 22.09 -24.77
CA SER A 432 8.43 22.69 -24.31
C SER A 432 7.33 22.68 -25.36
N SER A 433 7.66 22.84 -26.65
CA SER A 433 6.65 22.81 -27.72
C SER A 433 6.06 21.40 -27.93
N GLN A 434 6.90 20.35 -27.91
CA GLN A 434 6.40 18.97 -27.98
C GLN A 434 5.57 18.58 -26.75
N ALA A 435 5.96 19.02 -25.54
CA ALA A 435 5.16 18.79 -24.33
C ALA A 435 3.74 19.39 -24.42
N SER A 436 3.58 20.56 -25.08
CA SER A 436 2.28 21.21 -25.25
C SER A 436 1.34 20.48 -26.23
N ALA A 437 1.88 19.77 -27.23
CA ALA A 437 1.09 19.04 -28.21
C ALA A 437 0.37 17.82 -27.61
N VAL A 438 0.99 17.15 -26.63
CA VAL A 438 0.46 15.91 -26.01
C VAL A 438 -0.81 16.14 -25.20
N ALA A 439 -0.99 17.33 -24.61
CA ALA A 439 -2.07 17.63 -23.67
C ALA A 439 -3.47 17.80 -24.33
N SER A 440 -3.58 17.70 -25.66
CA SER A 440 -4.78 18.12 -26.40
C SER A 440 -5.69 16.96 -26.87
N THR A 441 -5.42 15.70 -26.49
CA THR A 441 -6.06 14.52 -27.11
C THR A 441 -6.53 13.47 -26.10
N SER A 442 -7.48 13.83 -25.22
CA SER A 442 -8.18 12.86 -24.37
C SER A 442 -9.61 13.31 -24.02
N ILE A 443 -10.58 12.94 -24.87
CA ILE A 443 -12.02 12.96 -24.58
C ILE A 443 -12.61 11.68 -25.18
N LEU A 444 -13.38 10.93 -24.40
CA LEU A 444 -14.21 9.81 -24.86
C LEU A 444 -15.68 10.23 -24.89
N PRO A 445 -16.52 9.69 -25.80
CA PRO A 445 -17.91 10.11 -25.92
C PRO A 445 -18.80 9.45 -24.86
N THR A 446 -19.86 10.17 -24.47
CA THR A 446 -21.03 9.60 -23.78
C THR A 446 -22.17 9.52 -24.80
N GLU A 447 -22.73 8.34 -25.01
CA GLU A 447 -23.92 8.18 -25.86
C GLU A 447 -25.20 8.42 -25.05
N GLU A 448 -25.93 9.47 -25.41
CA GLU A 448 -27.33 9.65 -25.00
C GLU A 448 -28.24 9.05 -26.07
N VAL A 449 -29.25 8.27 -25.65
CA VAL A 449 -30.26 7.69 -26.55
C VAL A 449 -31.63 8.21 -26.16
N GLU A 450 -32.12 9.20 -26.89
CA GLU A 450 -33.53 9.57 -26.86
C GLU A 450 -34.40 8.43 -27.40
N THR A 451 -35.57 8.25 -26.79
CA THR A 451 -36.68 7.49 -27.40
C THR A 451 -37.92 8.39 -27.38
N LYS A 452 -38.70 8.31 -28.46
CA LYS A 452 -39.93 9.13 -28.61
C LYS A 452 -41.04 8.63 -27.67
N ASP A 453 -42.01 9.51 -27.47
CA ASP A 453 -43.23 9.32 -26.66
C ASP A 453 -42.95 9.22 -25.16
N GLY A 454 -42.69 10.38 -24.56
CA GLY A 454 -42.31 10.53 -23.15
C GLY A 454 -43.46 10.28 -22.16
N ALA A 455 -43.42 9.12 -21.50
CA ALA A 455 -44.11 8.86 -20.24
C ALA A 455 -43.28 7.91 -19.38
N ARG A 456 -43.23 8.12 -18.05
CA ARG A 456 -42.54 7.22 -17.12
C ARG A 456 -43.44 6.86 -15.93
N VAL A 457 -43.92 5.62 -15.93
CA VAL A 457 -44.77 5.03 -14.88
C VAL A 457 -43.97 3.99 -14.10
N LEU A 458 -44.26 3.84 -12.81
CA LEU A 458 -43.65 2.84 -11.94
C LEU A 458 -44.09 1.41 -12.32
N GLY A 459 -43.14 0.48 -12.43
CA GLY A 459 -43.40 -0.95 -12.64
C GLY A 459 -42.49 -1.82 -11.76
N LYS A 460 -43.06 -2.80 -11.05
CA LYS A 460 -42.31 -3.72 -10.17
C LYS A 460 -42.06 -5.08 -10.84
N GLY A 461 -40.78 -5.48 -10.87
CA GLY A 461 -40.32 -6.86 -10.68
C GLY A 461 -40.40 -7.84 -11.86
N ARG A 462 -39.30 -8.57 -12.07
CA ARG A 462 -39.18 -9.98 -11.65
C ARG A 462 -37.70 -10.36 -11.51
N ALA A 463 -37.39 -11.36 -10.69
CA ALA A 463 -36.01 -11.70 -10.33
C ALA A 463 -35.20 -12.34 -11.47
N ARG A 464 -33.90 -12.06 -11.48
CA ARG A 464 -32.83 -12.88 -12.07
C ARG A 464 -31.72 -13.00 -11.02
N TYR A 465 -31.04 -14.14 -10.95
CA TYR A 465 -29.87 -14.30 -10.09
C TYR A 465 -28.69 -13.54 -10.70
N GLU A 466 -28.20 -12.50 -10.03
CA GLU A 466 -27.01 -11.77 -10.45
C GLU A 466 -25.75 -12.38 -9.81
N VAL A 467 -24.66 -12.42 -10.59
CA VAL A 467 -23.35 -12.84 -10.07
C VAL A 467 -22.81 -11.71 -9.19
N PHE A 468 -22.62 -12.03 -7.90
CA PHE A 468 -22.16 -11.11 -6.87
C PHE A 468 -20.83 -10.45 -7.25
N ASP A 469 -20.77 -9.12 -7.19
CA ASP A 469 -19.61 -8.30 -7.51
C ASP A 469 -19.00 -7.72 -6.21
N PRO A 470 -17.87 -8.24 -5.69
CA PRO A 470 -17.24 -7.73 -4.47
C PRO A 470 -16.58 -6.34 -4.62
N LEU A 471 -16.64 -5.73 -5.81
CA LEU A 471 -15.98 -4.45 -6.10
C LEU A 471 -16.92 -3.33 -6.51
N LYS A 472 -18.22 -3.61 -6.68
CA LYS A 472 -19.29 -2.59 -6.54
C LYS A 472 -19.56 -2.23 -5.07
N ILE A 473 -18.48 -2.04 -4.31
CA ILE A 473 -18.50 -1.53 -2.93
C ILE A 473 -17.75 -0.18 -2.92
N ASP A 474 -18.11 0.68 -3.86
CA ASP A 474 -17.84 2.11 -3.83
C ASP A 474 -19.19 2.83 -3.69
N LEU A 475 -19.81 2.63 -2.51
CA LEU A 475 -20.81 3.57 -2.02
C LEU A 475 -20.05 4.86 -1.73
N GLY A 476 -20.26 5.88 -2.57
CA GLY A 476 -19.54 7.15 -2.47
C GLY A 476 -19.65 7.80 -1.10
N ASP A 477 -18.69 8.65 -0.75
CA ASP A 477 -18.54 9.23 0.60
C ASP A 477 -19.76 10.07 1.08
N ASP A 478 -20.76 10.33 0.23
CA ASP A 478 -21.95 11.15 0.50
C ASP A 478 -22.96 10.56 1.53
N GLU A 479 -22.93 9.25 1.84
CA GLU A 479 -23.88 8.63 2.80
C GLU A 479 -23.30 8.43 4.23
N LEU A 480 -22.05 8.87 4.46
CA LEU A 480 -21.44 8.95 5.79
C LEU A 480 -20.97 10.36 6.18
N VAL A 481 -21.18 11.35 5.31
CA VAL A 481 -21.14 12.77 5.68
C VAL A 481 -22.48 13.15 6.31
N LEU A 482 -22.43 13.69 7.53
CA LEU A 482 -23.58 14.38 8.11
C LEU A 482 -23.93 15.58 7.21
N LYS A 483 -25.05 15.49 6.49
CA LYS A 483 -25.70 16.70 5.97
C LYS A 483 -26.03 17.60 7.15
N THR A 484 -25.40 18.76 7.18
CA THR A 484 -25.77 19.85 8.08
C THR A 484 -27.03 20.49 7.51
N ASP A 485 -28.19 19.94 7.88
CA ASP A 485 -29.46 20.63 7.69
C ASP A 485 -29.39 21.92 8.51
N GLU A 486 -29.32 23.07 7.83
CA GLU A 486 -29.50 24.37 8.49
C GLU A 486 -30.94 24.44 9.02
N PRO A 487 -31.18 24.95 10.24
CA PRO A 487 -32.53 25.08 10.76
C PRO A 487 -33.30 26.12 9.92
N GLU A 488 -34.34 25.68 9.20
CA GLU A 488 -35.24 26.56 8.46
C GLU A 488 -35.91 27.56 9.41
N ASN A 489 -35.39 28.79 9.43
CA ASN A 489 -35.88 29.86 10.30
C ASN A 489 -37.16 30.48 9.71
N THR A 490 -38.31 29.82 9.93
CA THR A 490 -39.63 30.27 9.45
C THR A 490 -40.13 31.49 10.24
N ALA A 491 -39.53 32.65 9.98
CA ALA A 491 -39.99 33.94 10.50
C ALA A 491 -41.20 34.44 9.68
N PRO A 492 -42.37 34.70 10.31
CA PRO A 492 -43.52 35.27 9.61
C PRO A 492 -43.29 36.76 9.33
N THR A 493 -43.49 37.18 8.08
CA THR A 493 -43.37 38.58 7.68
C THR A 493 -44.53 39.44 8.21
N ARG A 494 -44.19 40.50 8.95
CA ARG A 494 -45.04 41.70 9.06
C ARG A 494 -44.21 42.96 8.87
N THR A 495 -44.83 43.95 8.23
CA THR A 495 -44.21 45.16 7.70
C THR A 495 -44.06 46.25 8.75
N LYS A 496 -43.06 47.13 8.58
CA LYS A 496 -43.10 48.47 9.17
C LYS A 496 -44.12 49.32 8.42
N ASP A 497 -45.01 49.99 9.16
CA ASP A 497 -45.15 51.45 9.16
C ASP A 497 -46.09 51.89 10.31
N GLU A 498 -46.36 53.20 10.43
CA GLU A 498 -47.20 53.89 11.44
C GLU A 498 -46.59 54.05 12.86
N ILE A 499 -45.78 55.08 13.12
CA ILE A 499 -46.14 56.49 13.45
C ILE A 499 -46.71 56.69 14.89
N ARG A 500 -45.88 57.33 15.75
CA ARG A 500 -46.20 58.19 16.93
C ARG A 500 -47.09 57.66 18.08
N ALA A 501 -46.61 57.80 19.33
CA ALA A 501 -47.02 58.84 20.32
C ALA A 501 -46.62 58.47 21.77
N SER A 502 -46.68 59.44 22.71
CA SER A 502 -46.41 59.35 24.17
C SER A 502 -45.03 58.78 24.57
N ARG A 503 -44.03 59.52 25.09
CA ARG A 503 -43.93 60.75 25.93
C ARG A 503 -44.19 60.54 27.44
N ASP A 504 -43.36 61.23 28.24
CA ASP A 504 -43.34 61.50 29.69
C ASP A 504 -42.79 60.41 30.62
N GLU A 505 -42.07 60.74 31.70
CA GLU A 505 -41.12 61.85 32.00
C GLU A 505 -40.44 61.50 33.36
N GLY A 506 -39.28 62.09 33.71
CA GLY A 506 -38.71 61.86 35.06
C GLY A 506 -37.19 62.00 35.23
N SER A 507 -36.69 63.24 35.15
CA SER A 507 -35.67 63.87 36.01
C SER A 507 -34.35 63.19 36.43
N ASP A 508 -33.22 63.88 36.58
CA ASP A 508 -32.71 65.20 36.11
C ASP A 508 -31.22 65.27 36.55
N GLU A 509 -30.38 66.04 35.83
CA GLU A 509 -29.20 66.82 36.30
C GLU A 509 -28.05 66.09 37.11
N ASP A 510 -26.76 66.47 37.05
CA ASP A 510 -26.11 67.68 36.53
C ASP A 510 -24.63 67.48 36.08
N GLU A 511 -24.00 68.59 35.65
CA GLU A 511 -22.62 68.87 35.18
C GLU A 511 -21.39 68.27 35.95
N GLY A 512 -20.20 68.36 35.33
CA GLY A 512 -18.97 68.66 36.09
C GLY A 512 -17.62 68.10 35.58
N ASP A 513 -16.78 68.96 34.98
CA ASP A 513 -15.39 68.75 34.53
C ASP A 513 -14.39 68.22 35.60
N GLY A 514 -13.18 67.80 35.17
CA GLY A 514 -11.98 67.74 36.04
C GLY A 514 -10.87 66.78 35.60
N GLU A 515 -9.66 67.29 35.35
CA GLU A 515 -8.49 66.55 34.83
C GLU A 515 -7.52 66.02 35.93
N GLU A 516 -6.59 65.16 35.48
CA GLU A 516 -5.24 64.89 36.03
C GLU A 516 -4.98 63.91 37.21
N GLU A 517 -3.69 63.54 37.27
CA GLU A 517 -3.03 62.30 37.71
C GLU A 517 -2.91 62.08 39.24
N ASP A 518 -2.81 60.82 39.72
CA ASP A 518 -1.55 60.22 40.23
C ASP A 518 -1.73 58.74 40.70
N ASP A 519 -0.61 58.04 40.93
CA ASP A 519 -0.44 56.62 41.27
C ASP A 519 -1.26 56.12 42.49
N ARG A 520 -2.05 55.05 42.29
CA ARG A 520 -2.43 54.12 43.38
C ARG A 520 -2.40 52.65 42.93
N ALA A 521 -1.66 51.85 43.68
CA ALA A 521 -1.56 50.41 43.48
C ALA A 521 -2.91 49.71 43.73
N LEU A 522 -3.21 48.70 42.90
CA LEU A 522 -4.38 47.83 43.10
C LEU A 522 -4.24 47.06 44.44
N PRO A 523 -5.28 47.04 45.29
CA PRO A 523 -5.21 46.40 46.59
C PRO A 523 -5.13 44.88 46.46
N VAL A 524 -4.22 44.27 47.24
CA VAL A 524 -4.23 42.82 47.48
C VAL A 524 -5.46 42.53 48.34
N VAL A 525 -6.43 41.80 47.80
CA VAL A 525 -7.55 41.26 48.58
C VAL A 525 -7.06 40.03 49.32
N GLU A 526 -6.60 40.22 50.55
CA GLU A 526 -6.33 39.14 51.49
C GLU A 526 -7.67 38.46 51.83
N PHE A 527 -7.78 37.17 51.53
CA PHE A 527 -9.05 36.44 51.60
C PHE A 527 -9.19 35.74 52.96
N ASP A 528 -9.41 36.51 54.02
CA ASP A 528 -9.49 35.99 55.39
C ASP A 528 -10.62 36.59 56.24
N SER A 529 -11.03 35.87 57.29
CA SER A 529 -11.90 36.33 58.38
C SER A 529 -13.33 36.87 58.05
N ALA A 530 -14.01 36.39 57.01
CA ALA A 530 -15.41 36.80 56.70
C ALA A 530 -16.48 35.68 56.67
N LEU A 531 -16.13 34.41 56.89
CA LEU A 531 -17.06 33.26 56.75
C LEU A 531 -17.37 32.49 58.06
N THR A 532 -16.88 32.99 59.20
CA THR A 532 -16.91 32.31 60.51
C THR A 532 -18.00 32.82 61.47
N SER A 533 -18.71 33.89 61.13
CA SER A 533 -19.84 34.44 61.90
C SER A 533 -21.19 33.86 61.46
N THR A 534 -21.53 33.99 60.17
CA THR A 534 -22.82 33.58 59.58
C THR A 534 -23.08 32.07 59.63
N THR A 535 -22.03 31.26 59.71
CA THR A 535 -22.14 29.79 59.88
C THR A 535 -22.48 29.38 61.32
N LYS A 536 -22.33 30.26 62.30
CA LYS A 536 -22.48 29.93 63.73
C LYS A 536 -23.90 30.13 64.26
N GLU A 537 -24.71 30.95 63.60
CA GLU A 537 -26.12 31.20 63.98
C GLU A 537 -27.10 30.25 63.30
N LEU A 538 -26.70 29.56 62.22
CA LEU A 538 -27.53 28.54 61.56
C LEU A 538 -27.43 27.14 62.17
N MET A 539 -26.45 26.90 63.07
CA MET A 539 -26.30 25.63 63.80
C MET A 539 -27.09 25.63 65.12
N THR A 540 -28.39 25.90 65.07
CA THR A 540 -29.30 25.43 66.11
C THR A 540 -29.45 23.91 65.97
N SER A 541 -29.03 23.16 66.99
CA SER A 541 -28.94 21.69 66.96
C SER A 541 -30.29 21.00 66.74
N ILE A 542 -30.58 20.63 65.49
CA ILE A 542 -31.53 19.55 65.19
C ILE A 542 -30.78 18.24 65.39
N GLU A 543 -31.13 17.49 66.44
CA GLU A 543 -30.57 16.15 66.70
C GLU A 543 -31.18 15.10 65.74
N MET A 544 -30.93 15.29 64.44
CA MET A 544 -31.32 14.33 63.41
C MET A 544 -30.63 12.97 63.65
N SER A 545 -31.37 11.88 63.50
CA SER A 545 -30.82 10.52 63.48
C SER A 545 -29.83 10.34 62.31
N SER A 546 -29.05 9.26 62.33
CA SER A 546 -28.18 8.90 61.21
C SER A 546 -28.97 8.75 59.90
N LEU A 547 -30.15 8.11 59.94
CA LEU A 547 -30.99 7.91 58.76
C LEU A 547 -31.56 9.22 58.19
N GLU A 548 -31.91 10.19 59.05
CA GLU A 548 -32.37 11.52 58.63
C GLU A 548 -31.21 12.38 58.07
N LYS A 549 -30.00 12.25 58.64
CA LYS A 549 -28.78 12.87 58.08
C LYS A 549 -28.47 12.31 56.70
N ASP A 550 -28.53 10.99 56.54
CA ASP A 550 -28.36 10.30 55.26
C ASP A 550 -29.38 10.78 54.21
N GLU A 551 -30.67 10.83 54.56
CA GLU A 551 -31.70 11.30 53.63
C GLU A 551 -31.53 12.79 53.29
N TYR A 552 -31.18 13.63 54.27
CA TYR A 552 -30.90 15.06 54.05
C TYR A 552 -29.73 15.26 53.08
N LEU A 553 -28.65 14.49 53.23
CA LEU A 553 -27.49 14.55 52.34
C LEU A 553 -27.81 14.05 50.92
N VAL A 554 -28.53 12.92 50.79
CA VAL A 554 -29.00 12.39 49.50
C VAL A 554 -29.92 13.40 48.79
N ARG A 555 -30.86 14.00 49.52
CA ARG A 555 -31.74 15.08 49.02
C ARG A 555 -30.95 16.35 48.66
N GLY A 556 -29.88 16.64 49.39
CA GLY A 556 -28.92 17.71 49.09
C GLY A 556 -28.20 17.49 47.76
N VAL A 557 -27.66 16.30 47.51
CA VAL A 557 -27.03 15.93 46.23
C VAL A 557 -28.02 16.02 45.08
N ARG A 558 -29.23 15.44 45.22
CA ARG A 558 -30.30 15.56 44.21
C ARG A 558 -30.61 17.03 43.89
N ARG A 559 -30.77 17.88 44.92
CA ARG A 559 -31.02 19.31 44.76
C ARG A 559 -29.87 20.05 44.07
N LEU A 560 -28.61 19.73 44.40
CA LEU A 560 -27.44 20.32 43.76
C LEU A 560 -27.32 19.91 42.28
N CYS A 561 -27.66 18.66 41.93
CA CYS A 561 -27.69 18.22 40.54
C CYS A 561 -28.74 18.97 39.71
N HIS A 562 -29.98 19.14 40.22
CA HIS A 562 -31.01 19.89 39.46
C HIS A 562 -30.73 21.39 39.38
N ILE A 563 -30.41 22.07 40.50
CA ILE A 563 -30.13 23.52 40.49
C ILE A 563 -28.83 23.81 39.71
N GLY A 564 -27.83 22.93 39.81
CA GLY A 564 -26.62 23.02 39.00
C GLY A 564 -26.88 22.88 37.49
N ALA A 565 -27.87 22.09 37.07
CA ALA A 565 -28.23 21.97 35.66
C ALA A 565 -28.85 23.25 35.07
N GLU A 566 -29.37 24.14 35.92
CA GLU A 566 -29.94 25.44 35.52
C GLU A 566 -28.90 26.58 35.58
N GLY A 567 -27.81 26.40 36.33
CA GLY A 567 -26.71 27.37 36.47
C GLY A 567 -25.53 27.09 35.53
N GLY A 568 -25.07 28.11 34.80
CA GLY A 568 -23.99 27.99 33.80
C GLY A 568 -22.57 27.72 34.34
N ASP A 569 -22.36 27.69 35.65
CA ASP A 569 -21.04 27.51 36.27
C ASP A 569 -20.66 26.03 36.43
N GLU A 570 -19.64 25.54 35.71
CA GLU A 570 -19.20 24.14 35.80
C GLU A 570 -18.69 23.69 37.19
N LEU A 571 -18.50 24.62 38.14
CA LEU A 571 -17.86 24.38 39.43
C LEU A 571 -18.65 23.40 40.31
N TRP A 572 -19.99 23.41 40.25
CA TRP A 572 -20.82 22.50 41.04
C TRP A 572 -20.56 21.03 40.68
N ILE A 573 -20.25 20.74 39.40
CA ILE A 573 -19.94 19.38 38.94
C ILE A 573 -18.72 18.85 39.70
N SER A 574 -17.66 19.67 39.77
CA SER A 574 -16.42 19.31 40.48
C SER A 574 -16.57 19.27 42.00
N LEU A 575 -17.60 19.89 42.57
CA LEU A 575 -17.90 19.85 43.99
C LEU A 575 -18.70 18.60 44.34
N VAL A 576 -19.80 18.33 43.62
CA VAL A 576 -20.68 17.17 43.85
C VAL A 576 -19.93 15.86 43.62
N THR A 577 -19.14 15.75 42.55
CA THR A 577 -18.38 14.51 42.31
C THR A 577 -17.38 14.24 43.43
N ARG A 578 -16.58 15.24 43.85
CA ARG A 578 -15.61 15.06 44.94
C ARG A 578 -16.24 14.83 46.30
N LEU A 579 -17.41 15.41 46.56
CA LEU A 579 -18.16 15.13 47.79
C LEU A 579 -18.52 13.65 47.87
N VAL A 580 -19.03 13.06 46.77
CA VAL A 580 -19.46 11.66 46.72
C VAL A 580 -18.29 10.68 46.59
N THR A 581 -17.16 11.04 45.96
CA THR A 581 -16.00 10.14 45.78
C THR A 581 -14.92 10.25 46.86
N ARG A 582 -14.88 11.35 47.63
CA ARG A 582 -13.82 11.59 48.64
C ARG A 582 -14.32 12.16 49.98
N GLY A 583 -15.55 12.67 50.04
CA GLY A 583 -16.12 13.31 51.24
C GLY A 583 -16.92 12.37 52.13
N ILE A 584 -16.99 11.08 51.77
CA ILE A 584 -17.67 10.02 52.52
C ILE A 584 -16.61 8.96 52.81
N GLU A 585 -16.24 8.80 54.08
CA GLU A 585 -15.37 7.69 54.50
C GLU A 585 -16.23 6.43 54.63
N GLU A 586 -15.87 5.38 53.89
CA GLU A 586 -16.56 4.09 53.92
C GLU A 586 -16.00 3.26 55.10
N GLU A 587 -16.61 3.38 56.29
CA GLU A 587 -16.24 2.62 57.49
C GLU A 587 -16.45 1.10 57.28
N GLU A 588 -15.46 0.28 57.66
CA GLU A 588 -15.30 -1.09 57.14
C GLU A 588 -16.31 -2.14 57.67
N GLU A 589 -17.26 -1.77 58.54
CA GLU A 589 -18.23 -2.71 59.15
C GLU A 589 -19.68 -2.57 58.61
N GLY A 590 -19.91 -1.80 57.53
CA GLY A 590 -21.20 -1.78 56.83
C GLY A 590 -21.09 -1.33 55.37
N GLU A 591 -21.61 -2.13 54.42
CA GLU A 591 -21.49 -1.87 52.97
C GLU A 591 -22.13 -0.54 52.50
N GLY A 592 -21.38 0.56 52.56
CA GLY A 592 -21.44 1.72 51.67
C GLY A 592 -22.82 2.34 51.38
N ALA A 593 -23.83 2.14 52.23
CA ALA A 593 -25.24 2.33 51.85
C ALA A 593 -25.55 3.78 51.43
N LEU A 594 -24.99 4.76 52.15
CA LEU A 594 -25.10 6.18 51.83
C LEU A 594 -24.39 6.53 50.50
N GLY A 595 -23.11 6.14 50.37
CA GLY A 595 -22.30 6.41 49.18
C GLY A 595 -22.87 5.73 47.92
N LYS A 596 -23.49 4.55 48.07
CA LYS A 596 -24.24 3.87 47.02
C LYS A 596 -25.50 4.64 46.65
N ARG A 597 -26.35 5.02 47.61
CA ARG A 597 -27.58 5.82 47.36
C ARG A 597 -27.28 7.13 46.63
N MET A 598 -26.25 7.89 47.04
CA MET A 598 -25.87 9.13 46.34
C MET A 598 -25.43 8.88 44.89
N ARG A 599 -24.70 7.79 44.63
CA ARG A 599 -24.31 7.38 43.27
C ARG A 599 -25.51 6.89 42.44
N GLU A 600 -26.57 6.39 43.08
CA GLU A 600 -27.85 6.05 42.42
C GLU A 600 -28.63 7.31 42.02
N GLU A 601 -28.65 8.36 42.84
CA GLU A 601 -29.16 9.69 42.46
C GLU A 601 -28.39 10.31 41.30
N MET A 602 -27.04 10.29 41.35
CA MET A 602 -26.19 10.79 40.26
C MET A 602 -26.41 10.01 38.96
N LEU A 603 -26.66 8.71 39.05
CA LEU A 603 -27.04 7.88 37.91
C LEU A 603 -28.44 8.23 37.39
N GLU A 604 -29.43 8.46 38.24
CA GLU A 604 -30.78 8.88 37.84
C GLU A 604 -30.75 10.23 37.12
N PHE A 605 -29.99 11.19 37.66
CA PHE A 605 -29.70 12.46 37.00
C PHE A 605 -29.07 12.27 35.60
N VAL A 606 -28.13 11.33 35.41
CA VAL A 606 -27.58 11.02 34.07
C VAL A 606 -28.58 10.29 33.17
N LYS A 607 -29.54 9.53 33.73
CA LYS A 607 -30.55 8.77 32.99
C LYS A 607 -31.67 9.61 32.39
N GLU A 608 -32.04 10.72 33.05
CA GLU A 608 -33.05 11.69 32.61
C GLU A 608 -32.69 12.25 31.22
N ASP A 609 -31.61 13.03 31.15
CA ASP A 609 -31.05 13.62 29.92
C ASP A 609 -29.60 13.16 29.70
N PRO A 610 -29.40 12.02 29.02
CA PRO A 610 -28.07 11.50 28.74
C PRO A 610 -27.32 12.29 27.65
N ARG A 611 -27.95 13.26 26.96
CA ARG A 611 -27.29 14.04 25.90
C ARG A 611 -26.53 15.20 26.49
N ASN A 612 -27.20 16.06 27.26
CA ASN A 612 -26.58 17.25 27.82
C ASN A 612 -25.75 16.95 29.07
N ARG A 613 -26.01 15.82 29.76
CA ARG A 613 -25.33 15.44 31.01
C ARG A 613 -24.14 14.49 30.82
N MET A 614 -23.71 14.23 29.57
CA MET A 614 -22.51 13.44 29.26
C MET A 614 -21.24 13.99 29.92
N ASP A 615 -21.08 15.32 30.01
CA ASP A 615 -19.88 15.91 30.59
C ASP A 615 -19.87 15.88 32.12
N PHE A 616 -21.05 15.86 32.77
CA PHE A 616 -21.17 15.51 34.18
C PHE A 616 -20.75 14.06 34.41
N ALA A 617 -21.30 13.11 33.65
CA ALA A 617 -20.94 11.69 33.75
C ALA A 617 -19.44 11.44 33.50
N ARG A 618 -18.85 12.15 32.53
CA ARG A 618 -17.41 12.10 32.20
C ARG A 618 -16.54 12.62 33.35
N LYS A 619 -16.92 13.77 33.95
CA LYS A 619 -16.21 14.37 35.10
C LYS A 619 -16.34 13.49 36.35
N TRP A 620 -17.50 12.86 36.57
CA TRP A 620 -17.73 11.88 37.63
C TRP A 620 -16.87 10.63 37.47
N LEU A 621 -16.95 9.95 36.31
CA LEU A 621 -16.20 8.71 36.05
C LEU A 621 -14.67 8.91 36.12
N ASN A 622 -14.15 10.07 35.67
CA ASN A 622 -12.73 10.40 35.84
C ASN A 622 -12.32 10.62 37.31
N GLU A 623 -13.22 11.15 38.15
CA GLU A 623 -12.96 11.39 39.58
C GLU A 623 -13.09 10.09 40.40
N GLU A 624 -14.04 9.19 40.11
CA GLU A 624 -14.09 7.82 40.69
C GLU A 624 -12.82 7.03 40.36
N TRP A 625 -12.43 6.98 39.08
CA TRP A 625 -11.20 6.30 38.65
C TRP A 625 -9.94 6.89 39.31
N PHE A 626 -9.90 8.21 39.49
CA PHE A 626 -8.78 8.86 40.15
C PHE A 626 -8.74 8.53 41.65
N ALA A 627 -9.87 8.59 42.35
CA ALA A 627 -9.97 8.24 43.76
C ALA A 627 -9.57 6.78 44.00
N GLU A 628 -10.12 5.84 43.21
CA GLU A 628 -9.78 4.42 43.25
C GLU A 628 -8.28 4.18 42.97
N LYS A 629 -7.71 4.87 41.98
CA LYS A 629 -6.27 4.79 41.66
C LYS A 629 -5.36 5.38 42.75
N MET A 630 -5.86 6.27 43.60
CA MET A 630 -5.14 6.70 44.81
C MET A 630 -5.28 5.66 45.94
N ALA A 631 -6.44 5.03 46.12
CA ALA A 631 -6.69 3.99 47.13
C ALA A 631 -5.98 2.66 46.83
N VAL A 632 -5.79 2.29 45.57
CA VAL A 632 -5.02 1.09 45.14
C VAL A 632 -3.52 1.19 45.51
N ARG A 633 -3.04 2.35 45.96
CA ARG A 633 -1.70 2.48 46.57
C ARG A 633 -1.61 2.03 48.02
N THR A 634 -2.74 1.74 48.69
CA THR A 634 -2.81 1.40 50.11
C THR A 634 -3.51 0.08 50.42
N LYS A 635 -4.31 -0.49 49.52
CA LYS A 635 -4.91 -1.85 49.68
C LYS A 635 -4.83 -2.63 48.35
N GLU A 636 -4.39 -3.89 48.41
CA GLU A 636 -4.40 -4.82 47.27
C GLU A 636 -5.70 -5.66 47.24
N GLY A 637 -6.22 -5.95 46.05
CA GLY A 637 -7.15 -7.08 45.85
C GLY A 637 -8.65 -6.82 46.11
N HIS A 638 -9.28 -6.00 45.26
CA HIS A 638 -10.73 -6.12 45.00
C HIS A 638 -10.98 -6.51 43.54
N LYS A 639 -12.01 -7.35 43.31
CA LYS A 639 -12.27 -7.99 42.01
C LYS A 639 -13.21 -7.20 41.10
N ASP A 640 -14.17 -6.49 41.68
CA ASP A 640 -15.05 -5.57 40.97
C ASP A 640 -14.73 -4.14 41.41
N ARG A 641 -14.34 -3.30 40.46
CA ARG A 641 -14.03 -1.89 40.70
C ARG A 641 -15.30 -1.08 40.86
N THR A 642 -15.32 -0.13 41.79
CA THR A 642 -16.43 0.84 41.92
C THR A 642 -16.59 1.60 40.60
N TYR A 643 -15.50 2.00 39.96
CA TYR A 643 -15.51 2.58 38.61
C TYR A 643 -16.23 1.70 37.57
N ASP A 644 -15.90 0.40 37.49
CA ASP A 644 -16.45 -0.50 36.47
C ASP A 644 -17.95 -0.75 36.67
N ILE A 645 -18.42 -0.80 37.93
CA ILE A 645 -19.85 -0.96 38.25
C ILE A 645 -20.67 0.24 37.75
N TRP A 646 -20.23 1.47 38.01
CA TRP A 646 -20.96 2.67 37.57
C TRP A 646 -20.78 2.95 36.08
N LEU A 647 -19.60 2.69 35.51
CA LEU A 647 -19.38 2.70 34.07
C LEU A 647 -20.36 1.75 33.35
N ARG A 648 -20.46 0.49 33.79
CA ARG A 648 -21.41 -0.49 33.22
C ARG A 648 -22.86 -0.01 33.28
N LYS A 649 -23.30 0.55 34.42
CA LYS A 649 -24.67 1.10 34.58
C LYS A 649 -24.94 2.29 33.67
N ILE A 650 -24.01 3.25 33.58
CA ILE A 650 -24.13 4.44 32.73
C ILE A 650 -24.11 4.05 31.25
N LEU A 651 -23.09 3.28 30.84
CA LEU A 651 -22.85 2.91 29.46
C LEU A 651 -24.00 2.08 28.88
N THR A 652 -24.52 1.09 29.63
CA THR A 652 -25.68 0.29 29.22
C THR A 652 -26.92 1.15 28.93
N HIS A 653 -27.18 2.19 29.74
CA HIS A 653 -28.31 3.08 29.55
C HIS A 653 -28.11 4.07 28.39
N ILE A 654 -26.90 4.60 28.21
CA ILE A 654 -26.60 5.47 27.06
C ILE A 654 -26.65 4.65 25.75
N MET A 655 -26.12 3.42 25.74
CA MET A 655 -26.20 2.50 24.60
C MET A 655 -27.62 2.02 24.29
N SER A 656 -28.57 2.06 25.25
CA SER A 656 -29.98 1.74 24.97
C SER A 656 -30.77 2.93 24.39
N LYS A 657 -30.36 4.18 24.70
CA LYS A 657 -31.01 5.42 24.22
C LYS A 657 -30.34 6.09 23.01
N SER A 658 -29.12 5.71 22.65
CA SER A 658 -28.33 6.37 21.59
C SER A 658 -28.74 5.98 20.16
N SER A 659 -28.47 6.89 19.21
CA SER A 659 -28.78 6.79 17.79
C SER A 659 -27.60 7.25 16.92
N ASN A 660 -27.61 6.96 15.62
CA ASN A 660 -26.57 7.40 14.67
C ASN A 660 -26.29 8.93 14.66
N ARG A 661 -27.17 9.77 15.23
CA ARG A 661 -26.96 11.24 15.35
C ARG A 661 -26.15 11.65 16.58
N ASP A 662 -25.93 10.76 17.55
CA ASP A 662 -25.38 11.07 18.87
C ASP A 662 -23.84 11.18 18.91
N ARG A 663 -23.28 12.14 18.17
CA ARG A 663 -21.83 12.38 18.07
C ARG A 663 -21.12 12.56 19.42
N GLY A 664 -21.83 13.04 20.45
CA GLY A 664 -21.32 13.15 21.81
C GLY A 664 -20.91 11.81 22.44
N PHE A 665 -21.58 10.70 22.08
CA PHE A 665 -21.27 9.36 22.62
C PHE A 665 -19.87 8.89 22.21
N THR A 666 -19.50 9.07 20.94
CA THR A 666 -18.16 8.73 20.45
C THR A 666 -17.08 9.49 21.23
N GLN A 667 -17.25 10.80 21.42
CA GLN A 667 -16.31 11.62 22.18
C GLN A 667 -16.27 11.22 23.67
N PHE A 668 -17.42 10.95 24.29
CA PHE A 668 -17.53 10.45 25.66
C PHE A 668 -16.72 9.17 25.86
N VAL A 669 -16.90 8.17 24.99
CA VAL A 669 -16.16 6.88 25.05
C VAL A 669 -14.65 7.06 24.82
N ILE A 670 -14.25 7.99 23.94
CA ILE A 670 -12.83 8.32 23.69
C ILE A 670 -12.17 8.99 24.90
N ASP A 671 -12.93 9.70 25.73
CA ASP A 671 -12.43 10.50 26.87
C ASP A 671 -12.63 9.82 28.25
N LEU A 672 -13.02 8.54 28.28
CA LEU A 672 -13.00 7.70 29.49
C LEU A 672 -11.57 7.35 29.91
N PRO A 673 -11.25 7.27 31.21
CA PRO A 673 -9.90 6.93 31.66
C PRO A 673 -9.54 5.47 31.40
N ASP A 674 -10.43 4.53 31.75
CA ASP A 674 -10.28 3.08 31.54
C ASP A 674 -11.56 2.49 30.91
N LEU A 675 -11.46 1.36 30.20
CA LEU A 675 -12.61 0.72 29.53
C LEU A 675 -12.43 -0.80 29.47
N PRO A 676 -13.21 -1.60 30.23
CA PRO A 676 -13.11 -3.06 30.21
C PRO A 676 -13.44 -3.68 28.85
N VAL A 677 -12.82 -4.82 28.54
CA VAL A 677 -12.95 -5.50 27.23
C VAL A 677 -14.40 -5.87 26.92
N ASP A 678 -15.15 -6.36 27.90
CA ASP A 678 -16.58 -6.70 27.75
C ASP A 678 -17.43 -5.50 27.28
N GLU A 679 -17.05 -4.28 27.66
CA GLU A 679 -17.75 -3.07 27.23
C GLU A 679 -17.40 -2.71 25.78
N VAL A 680 -16.17 -3.01 25.33
CA VAL A 680 -15.76 -2.90 23.91
C VAL A 680 -16.47 -3.94 23.05
N GLU A 681 -16.67 -5.17 23.55
CA GLU A 681 -17.49 -6.19 22.87
C GLU A 681 -18.96 -5.75 22.72
N LYS A 682 -19.54 -5.08 23.73
CA LYS A 682 -20.88 -4.49 23.62
C LYS A 682 -20.96 -3.35 22.59
N LEU A 683 -19.90 -2.56 22.39
CA LEU A 683 -19.86 -1.59 21.27
C LEU A 683 -19.98 -2.31 19.91
N GLY A 684 -19.42 -3.52 19.77
CA GLY A 684 -19.62 -4.40 18.62
C GLY A 684 -21.10 -4.78 18.40
N GLN A 685 -21.88 -4.95 19.47
CA GLN A 685 -23.32 -5.23 19.37
C GLN A 685 -24.12 -4.01 18.85
N MET A 686 -23.62 -2.78 19.00
CA MET A 686 -24.23 -1.60 18.37
C MET A 686 -24.11 -1.63 16.84
N CYS A 687 -23.00 -2.18 16.31
CA CYS A 687 -22.77 -2.32 14.87
C CYS A 687 -23.79 -3.23 14.17
N MET A 688 -24.53 -4.06 14.92
CA MET A 688 -25.58 -4.96 14.40
C MET A 688 -26.98 -4.32 14.43
N LYS A 689 -27.17 -3.23 15.19
CA LYS A 689 -28.46 -2.55 15.34
C LYS A 689 -28.59 -1.42 14.30
N LYS A 690 -29.57 -1.53 13.40
CA LYS A 690 -29.78 -0.61 12.26
C LYS A 690 -29.70 0.89 12.60
N GLU A 691 -30.19 1.30 13.76
CA GLU A 691 -30.24 2.69 14.24
C GLU A 691 -28.93 3.19 14.89
N GLN A 692 -27.98 2.29 15.12
CA GLN A 692 -26.71 2.53 15.82
C GLN A 692 -25.46 2.10 15.03
N VAL A 693 -25.61 1.50 13.84
CA VAL A 693 -24.50 0.98 13.01
C VAL A 693 -23.39 2.01 12.78
N GLN A 694 -23.76 3.23 12.36
CA GLN A 694 -22.79 4.28 12.04
C GLN A 694 -22.07 4.76 13.31
N LEU A 695 -22.80 4.88 14.43
CA LEU A 695 -22.24 5.29 15.72
C LEU A 695 -21.25 4.24 16.26
N GLY A 696 -21.63 2.96 16.26
CA GLY A 696 -20.78 1.85 16.73
C GLY A 696 -19.48 1.73 15.93
N PHE A 697 -19.55 1.78 14.60
CA PHE A 697 -18.35 1.75 13.76
C PHE A 697 -17.49 3.01 13.93
N SER A 698 -18.07 4.20 14.13
CA SER A 698 -17.29 5.42 14.43
C SER A 698 -16.54 5.30 15.76
N ALA A 699 -17.22 4.83 16.82
CA ALA A 699 -16.64 4.64 18.15
C ALA A 699 -15.48 3.62 18.15
N LEU A 700 -15.69 2.43 17.58
CA LEU A 700 -14.64 1.40 17.48
C LEU A 700 -13.45 1.88 16.63
N ARG A 701 -13.69 2.54 15.50
CA ARG A 701 -12.66 3.11 14.63
C ARG A 701 -11.81 4.16 15.36
N GLU A 702 -12.46 5.06 16.10
CA GLU A 702 -11.77 6.16 16.78
C GLU A 702 -11.06 5.69 18.06
N LEU A 703 -11.58 4.70 18.78
CA LEU A 703 -10.84 3.97 19.82
C LEU A 703 -9.56 3.34 19.25
N ALA A 704 -9.67 2.56 18.16
CA ALA A 704 -8.52 1.88 17.56
C ALA A 704 -7.43 2.84 17.06
N VAL A 705 -7.80 4.02 16.55
CA VAL A 705 -6.84 5.05 16.12
C VAL A 705 -6.28 5.82 17.31
N LEU A 706 -7.13 6.44 18.14
CA LEU A 706 -6.75 7.46 19.12
C LEU A 706 -6.31 6.91 20.48
N ARG A 707 -6.69 5.68 20.86
CA ARG A 707 -6.38 5.07 22.16
C ARG A 707 -5.52 3.80 21.99
N PRO A 708 -4.18 3.94 21.90
CA PRO A 708 -3.27 2.78 21.76
C PRO A 708 -3.50 1.61 22.73
N PRO A 709 -3.88 1.79 24.02
CA PRO A 709 -4.15 0.66 24.93
C PRO A 709 -5.36 -0.19 24.55
N PHE A 710 -6.43 0.41 24.00
CA PHE A 710 -7.66 -0.29 23.63
C PHE A 710 -7.68 -0.76 22.17
N ARG A 711 -6.64 -0.41 21.41
CA ARG A 711 -6.45 -0.83 20.02
C ARG A 711 -6.62 -2.33 19.79
N PRO A 712 -6.01 -3.27 20.55
CA PRO A 712 -6.20 -4.70 20.29
C PRO A 712 -7.68 -5.11 20.40
N ALA A 713 -8.35 -4.81 21.52
CA ALA A 713 -9.77 -5.14 21.72
C ALA A 713 -10.69 -4.50 20.66
N ALA A 714 -10.48 -3.21 20.33
CA ALA A 714 -11.29 -2.53 19.31
C ALA A 714 -11.04 -3.09 17.90
N VAL A 715 -9.81 -3.53 17.59
CA VAL A 715 -9.47 -4.19 16.32
C VAL A 715 -10.05 -5.60 16.28
N ASP A 716 -9.95 -6.39 17.35
CA ASP A 716 -10.51 -7.74 17.42
C ASP A 716 -12.02 -7.74 17.21
N VAL A 717 -12.75 -6.79 17.82
CA VAL A 717 -14.19 -6.60 17.58
C VAL A 717 -14.49 -6.17 16.14
N LEU A 718 -13.66 -5.32 15.51
CA LEU A 718 -13.84 -4.96 14.10
C LEU A 718 -13.53 -6.12 13.14
N LEU A 719 -12.48 -6.89 13.42
CA LEU A 719 -12.10 -8.08 12.64
C LEU A 719 -13.12 -9.20 12.77
N SER A 720 -13.68 -9.41 13.97
CA SER A 720 -14.78 -10.37 14.17
C SER A 720 -15.98 -10.03 13.28
N LEU A 721 -16.37 -8.75 13.24
CA LEU A 721 -17.43 -8.25 12.35
C LEU A 721 -17.11 -8.40 10.84
N THR A 722 -15.84 -8.49 10.41
CA THR A 722 -15.52 -8.82 9.01
C THR A 722 -15.85 -10.27 8.61
N THR A 723 -16.20 -11.14 9.58
CA THR A 723 -16.66 -12.52 9.33
C THR A 723 -18.18 -12.68 9.52
N HIS A 724 -18.91 -11.58 9.77
CA HIS A 724 -20.32 -11.59 10.13
C HIS A 724 -21.21 -12.14 8.99
N LYS A 725 -22.27 -12.90 9.32
CA LYS A 725 -23.17 -13.52 8.34
C LYS A 725 -23.93 -12.47 7.51
N ASP A 726 -24.53 -11.48 8.17
CA ASP A 726 -25.20 -10.36 7.49
C ASP A 726 -24.21 -9.49 6.68
N LYS A 727 -24.54 -9.26 5.40
CA LYS A 727 -23.68 -8.58 4.42
C LYS A 727 -23.42 -7.10 4.73
N PRO A 728 -24.43 -6.21 4.92
CA PRO A 728 -24.15 -4.79 5.15
C PRO A 728 -23.29 -4.55 6.40
N THR A 729 -23.51 -5.29 7.50
CA THR A 729 -22.66 -5.21 8.69
C THR A 729 -21.21 -5.65 8.40
N ARG A 730 -21.04 -6.77 7.67
CA ARG A 730 -19.72 -7.25 7.25
C ARG A 730 -19.00 -6.25 6.33
N ASN A 731 -19.71 -5.68 5.36
CA ASN A 731 -19.16 -4.71 4.41
C ASN A 731 -18.77 -3.40 5.10
N ALA A 732 -19.53 -2.94 6.09
CA ALA A 732 -19.18 -1.77 6.90
C ALA A 732 -17.90 -2.01 7.74
N ALA A 733 -17.74 -3.21 8.31
CA ALA A 733 -16.51 -3.61 9.00
C ALA A 733 -15.31 -3.65 8.04
N ILE A 734 -15.44 -4.35 6.91
CA ILE A 734 -14.38 -4.44 5.88
C ILE A 734 -13.99 -3.05 5.37
N ASN A 735 -14.95 -2.17 5.07
CA ASN A 735 -14.68 -0.80 4.60
C ASN A 735 -14.03 0.08 5.68
N THR A 736 -14.31 -0.17 6.97
CA THR A 736 -13.64 0.53 8.09
C THR A 736 -12.18 0.08 8.20
N VAL A 737 -11.94 -1.23 8.20
CA VAL A 737 -10.61 -1.83 8.39
C VAL A 737 -9.70 -1.62 7.16
N LYS A 738 -10.25 -1.70 5.94
CA LYS A 738 -9.56 -1.44 4.67
C LYS A 738 -8.98 -0.03 4.57
N LYS A 739 -9.60 0.97 5.22
CA LYS A 739 -9.09 2.37 5.25
C LYS A 739 -7.79 2.53 6.07
N TRP A 740 -7.30 1.48 6.72
CA TRP A 740 -6.01 1.48 7.44
C TRP A 740 -4.86 0.80 6.67
N VAL A 741 -5.11 0.18 5.52
CA VAL A 741 -4.12 -0.59 4.75
C VAL A 741 -3.86 0.06 3.38
N PRO A 742 -2.62 0.44 3.02
CA PRO A 742 -1.36 0.24 3.78
C PRO A 742 -1.07 1.33 4.83
N ASP A 743 -1.81 2.44 4.82
CA ASP A 743 -1.41 3.74 5.41
C ASP A 743 -1.08 3.73 6.91
N SER A 744 -1.59 2.76 7.69
CA SER A 744 -1.32 2.63 9.12
C SER A 744 -0.32 1.52 9.42
N ALA A 745 0.96 1.88 9.60
CA ALA A 745 2.04 0.94 9.93
C ALA A 745 1.78 0.11 11.22
N ALA A 746 0.94 0.60 12.14
CA ALA A 746 0.61 -0.08 13.39
C ALA A 746 -0.62 -1.02 13.30
N LEU A 747 -1.39 -0.98 12.20
CA LEU A 747 -2.61 -1.77 12.01
C LEU A 747 -2.50 -2.71 10.80
N SER A 748 -1.86 -2.27 9.71
CA SER A 748 -1.67 -3.05 8.47
C SER A 748 -1.17 -4.48 8.68
N PRO A 749 -0.07 -4.76 9.43
CA PRO A 749 0.41 -6.14 9.58
C PRO A 749 -0.60 -7.02 10.32
N THR A 750 -1.27 -6.50 11.34
CA THR A 750 -2.30 -7.20 12.12
C THR A 750 -3.49 -7.60 11.25
N ILE A 751 -3.98 -6.67 10.42
CA ILE A 751 -5.10 -6.87 9.51
C ILE A 751 -4.76 -7.88 8.40
N ILE A 752 -3.57 -7.76 7.80
CA ILE A 752 -3.10 -8.66 6.73
C ILE A 752 -2.93 -10.07 7.28
N ASN A 753 -2.29 -10.23 8.46
CA ASN A 753 -2.10 -11.53 9.10
C ASN A 753 -3.45 -12.20 9.43
N PHE A 754 -4.44 -11.44 9.91
CA PHE A 754 -5.80 -11.97 10.13
C PHE A 754 -6.45 -12.45 8.81
N ALA A 755 -6.42 -11.61 7.76
CA ALA A 755 -7.01 -11.96 6.47
C ALA A 755 -6.36 -13.19 5.82
N LEU A 756 -5.05 -13.38 5.98
CA LEU A 756 -4.34 -14.60 5.58
C LEU A 756 -4.73 -15.80 6.45
N SER A 757 -4.89 -15.62 7.77
CA SER A 757 -5.29 -16.70 8.69
C SER A 757 -6.69 -17.25 8.40
N LEU A 758 -7.61 -16.42 7.88
CA LEU A 758 -8.92 -16.90 7.39
C LEU A 758 -8.76 -17.85 6.20
N ILE A 759 -7.83 -17.57 5.29
CA ILE A 759 -7.58 -18.42 4.13
C ILE A 759 -6.93 -19.74 4.55
N SER A 760 -6.00 -19.71 5.51
CA SER A 760 -5.40 -20.94 6.05
C SER A 760 -6.36 -21.85 6.82
N ARG A 761 -7.55 -21.37 7.23
CA ARG A 761 -8.63 -22.24 7.75
C ARG A 761 -9.35 -23.04 6.65
N MET A 762 -9.16 -22.68 5.39
CA MET A 762 -9.74 -23.36 4.21
C MET A 762 -8.76 -24.33 3.54
N GLU A 763 -7.56 -24.51 4.10
CA GLU A 763 -6.58 -25.47 3.60
C GLU A 763 -7.06 -26.92 3.81
N VAL A 764 -6.55 -27.85 3.00
CA VAL A 764 -6.82 -29.28 3.18
C VAL A 764 -6.18 -29.72 4.50
N ALA A 765 -7.01 -30.10 5.47
CA ALA A 765 -6.53 -30.58 6.76
C ALA A 765 -5.57 -31.77 6.55
N PRO A 766 -4.35 -31.74 7.10
CA PRO A 766 -3.44 -32.87 6.97
C PRO A 766 -4.10 -34.09 7.61
N LEU A 767 -4.07 -35.22 6.91
CA LEU A 767 -4.59 -36.50 7.40
C LEU A 767 -3.99 -36.78 8.78
N LYS A 768 -4.79 -36.60 9.84
CA LYS A 768 -4.43 -37.10 11.17
C LYS A 768 -4.25 -38.60 11.03
N LYS A 769 -3.00 -39.06 11.09
CA LYS A 769 -2.73 -40.46 11.41
C LYS A 769 -3.49 -40.76 12.70
N SER A 770 -4.37 -41.75 12.65
CA SER A 770 -4.98 -42.31 13.84
C SER A 770 -3.87 -42.87 14.71
N GLU A 771 -3.51 -42.16 15.78
CA GLU A 771 -2.64 -42.73 16.79
C GLU A 771 -3.36 -43.93 17.43
N GLU A 772 -2.71 -45.08 17.40
CA GLU A 772 -3.27 -46.36 17.83
C GLU A 772 -3.38 -46.38 19.36
N SER A 773 -4.47 -45.82 19.88
CA SER A 773 -4.86 -45.98 21.28
C SER A 773 -5.30 -47.42 21.50
N LYS A 774 -4.41 -48.18 22.16
CA LYS A 774 -4.55 -49.61 22.45
C LYS A 774 -5.97 -50.03 22.85
N LYS A 775 -6.43 -51.13 22.25
CA LYS A 775 -7.30 -52.10 22.93
C LYS A 775 -6.49 -53.37 23.16
N GLU A 776 -6.36 -53.76 24.42
CA GLU A 776 -6.03 -55.14 24.81
C GLU A 776 -7.36 -55.88 25.09
N ASP A 777 -7.30 -57.21 25.14
CA ASP A 777 -8.44 -58.09 24.88
C ASP A 777 -9.59 -58.06 25.90
N GLY A 778 -10.77 -58.47 25.43
CA GLY A 778 -11.99 -58.63 26.23
C GLY A 778 -13.13 -59.16 25.36
N ALA A 779 -13.12 -60.46 25.10
CA ALA A 779 -14.12 -61.13 24.27
C ALA A 779 -15.29 -61.65 25.12
N GLU A 780 -16.51 -61.53 24.61
CA GLU A 780 -17.62 -62.44 24.93
C GLU A 780 -18.61 -62.47 23.75
N ASP A 781 -19.27 -63.62 23.57
CA ASP A 781 -20.22 -63.87 22.48
C ASP A 781 -21.61 -63.27 22.78
N GLY A 782 -22.53 -63.23 21.81
CA GLY A 782 -23.93 -62.97 22.14
C GLY A 782 -24.83 -62.58 20.98
N GLU A 783 -25.84 -63.40 20.73
CA GLU A 783 -26.85 -63.29 19.69
C GLU A 783 -27.74 -62.02 19.72
N VAL A 784 -28.33 -61.78 18.56
CA VAL A 784 -29.44 -60.88 18.24
C VAL A 784 -30.63 -61.05 19.20
N ASP A 785 -31.25 -59.95 19.66
CA ASP A 785 -32.73 -59.86 19.65
C ASP A 785 -33.22 -58.39 19.55
N MET A 786 -34.55 -58.22 19.46
CA MET A 786 -35.22 -57.04 18.90
C MET A 786 -35.75 -56.00 19.91
N ALA A 787 -35.99 -54.81 19.35
CA ALA A 787 -36.88 -53.73 19.82
C ALA A 787 -36.49 -52.92 21.08
N MET A 788 -36.35 -51.61 20.90
CA MET A 788 -37.44 -50.66 21.17
C MET A 788 -37.13 -49.29 20.53
N GLU A 789 -38.16 -48.52 20.14
CA GLU A 789 -37.96 -47.11 19.74
C GLU A 789 -37.54 -46.27 20.95
N VAL A 790 -36.32 -45.75 20.92
CA VAL A 790 -35.91 -44.61 21.75
C VAL A 790 -35.64 -43.45 20.80
N THR A 791 -36.55 -42.47 20.78
CA THR A 791 -36.31 -41.20 20.10
C THR A 791 -35.02 -40.58 20.62
N PRO A 792 -34.05 -40.21 19.77
CA PRO A 792 -32.88 -39.48 20.23
C PRO A 792 -33.33 -38.18 20.91
N PRO A 793 -32.62 -37.69 21.95
CA PRO A 793 -32.87 -36.37 22.49
C PRO A 793 -32.81 -35.32 21.37
N PRO A 794 -33.62 -34.25 21.41
CA PRO A 794 -33.47 -33.17 20.44
C PRO A 794 -32.04 -32.63 20.56
N GLU A 795 -31.33 -32.59 19.43
CA GLU A 795 -29.97 -32.04 19.39
C GLU A 795 -29.98 -30.64 19.99
N GLU A 796 -29.19 -30.42 21.04
CA GLU A 796 -29.03 -29.09 21.62
C GLU A 796 -28.46 -28.17 20.53
N GLN A 797 -29.31 -27.29 20.02
CA GLN A 797 -28.97 -26.38 18.93
C GLN A 797 -27.84 -25.46 19.42
N LYS A 798 -26.59 -25.80 19.05
CA LYS A 798 -25.42 -24.98 19.32
C LYS A 798 -25.75 -23.53 18.93
N PRO A 799 -25.63 -22.57 19.85
CA PRO A 799 -26.12 -21.21 19.61
C PRO A 799 -25.48 -20.66 18.33
N VAL A 800 -26.32 -20.27 17.37
CA VAL A 800 -25.89 -19.94 16.01
C VAL A 800 -25.25 -18.56 16.00
N PHE A 801 -23.98 -18.49 16.40
CA PHE A 801 -23.21 -17.26 16.41
C PHE A 801 -23.19 -16.61 15.01
N ALA A 802 -23.35 -15.29 14.99
CA ALA A 802 -23.46 -14.51 13.76
C ALA A 802 -22.10 -14.13 13.16
N TYR A 803 -21.00 -14.31 13.90
CA TYR A 803 -19.63 -13.97 13.53
C TYR A 803 -18.62 -14.82 14.33
N ALA A 804 -17.37 -14.86 13.89
CA ALA A 804 -16.29 -15.61 14.52
C ALA A 804 -15.77 -14.92 15.79
N LEU A 805 -15.41 -15.68 16.83
CA LEU A 805 -14.74 -15.13 18.01
C LEU A 805 -13.27 -14.83 17.68
N VAL A 806 -12.84 -13.58 17.82
CA VAL A 806 -11.48 -13.12 17.52
C VAL A 806 -10.80 -12.60 18.78
N LYS A 807 -9.55 -13.01 19.01
CA LYS A 807 -8.65 -12.45 20.04
C LYS A 807 -7.22 -12.40 19.49
N ASP A 808 -6.47 -11.34 19.80
CA ASP A 808 -5.10 -11.10 19.31
C ASP A 808 -4.98 -11.21 17.77
N ALA A 809 -6.00 -10.70 17.07
CA ALA A 809 -6.19 -10.79 15.62
C ALA A 809 -6.10 -12.22 15.06
N ARG A 810 -6.64 -13.21 15.79
CA ARG A 810 -6.80 -14.60 15.35
C ARG A 810 -8.20 -15.11 15.69
N VAL A 811 -8.76 -15.93 14.80
CA VAL A 811 -10.04 -16.62 15.08
C VAL A 811 -9.82 -17.75 16.06
N VAL A 812 -10.42 -17.62 17.25
CA VAL A 812 -10.40 -18.60 18.33
C VAL A 812 -11.47 -19.67 18.12
N ASP A 813 -12.70 -19.24 17.81
CA ASP A 813 -13.89 -20.11 17.77
C ASP A 813 -14.95 -19.55 16.80
N HIS A 814 -16.02 -20.31 16.55
CA HIS A 814 -17.25 -19.93 15.84
C HIS A 814 -17.06 -19.63 14.33
N LEU A 815 -16.10 -20.32 13.72
CA LEU A 815 -15.86 -20.29 12.27
C LEU A 815 -15.31 -21.64 11.80
N ASP A 816 -16.22 -22.58 11.56
CA ASP A 816 -15.90 -23.90 11.02
C ASP A 816 -15.40 -23.82 9.56
N PRO A 817 -14.72 -24.87 9.04
CA PRO A 817 -14.28 -24.91 7.64
C PRO A 817 -15.45 -24.69 6.67
N PRO A 818 -15.25 -23.97 5.55
CA PRO A 818 -16.37 -23.54 4.72
C PRO A 818 -16.92 -24.65 3.82
N GLU A 819 -18.02 -25.25 4.24
CA GLU A 819 -18.79 -26.19 3.43
C GLU A 819 -19.65 -25.50 2.35
N SER A 820 -20.00 -24.23 2.55
CA SER A 820 -20.90 -23.47 1.66
C SER A 820 -20.21 -22.33 0.92
N ARG A 821 -20.79 -21.92 -0.21
CA ARG A 821 -20.36 -20.74 -0.98
C ARG A 821 -20.38 -19.45 -0.15
N GLU A 822 -21.36 -19.31 0.75
CA GLU A 822 -21.48 -18.11 1.59
C GLU A 822 -20.38 -18.07 2.66
N ASP A 823 -19.95 -19.23 3.16
CA ASP A 823 -18.84 -19.32 4.09
C ASP A 823 -17.49 -19.10 3.41
N VAL A 824 -17.28 -19.57 2.17
CA VAL A 824 -16.09 -19.18 1.38
C VAL A 824 -16.05 -17.66 1.16
N VAL A 825 -17.19 -17.02 0.89
CA VAL A 825 -17.25 -15.53 0.82
C VAL A 825 -16.83 -14.91 2.16
N ARG A 826 -17.35 -15.38 3.30
CA ARG A 826 -17.00 -14.86 4.64
C ARG A 826 -15.50 -14.97 4.97
N HIS A 827 -14.80 -15.99 4.45
CA HIS A 827 -13.35 -16.15 4.64
C HIS A 827 -12.50 -15.30 3.69
N VAL A 828 -13.00 -14.95 2.49
CA VAL A 828 -12.19 -14.38 1.39
C VAL A 828 -12.50 -12.90 1.10
N GLU A 829 -13.70 -12.41 1.40
CA GLU A 829 -14.15 -11.05 1.02
C GLU A 829 -13.26 -9.94 1.62
N LEU A 830 -12.71 -10.14 2.83
CA LEU A 830 -11.71 -9.23 3.41
C LEU A 830 -10.40 -9.21 2.61
N LEU A 831 -9.82 -10.36 2.25
CA LEU A 831 -8.57 -10.37 1.47
C LEU A 831 -8.78 -9.73 0.09
N PHE A 832 -9.87 -10.05 -0.61
CA PHE A 832 -10.14 -9.45 -1.93
C PHE A 832 -10.32 -7.93 -1.84
N ALA A 833 -10.99 -7.44 -0.79
CA ALA A 833 -11.12 -6.01 -0.54
C ALA A 833 -9.76 -5.33 -0.26
N LEU A 834 -8.82 -6.03 0.38
CA LEU A 834 -7.45 -5.57 0.63
C LEU A 834 -6.56 -5.66 -0.63
N CYS A 835 -6.63 -6.74 -1.42
CA CYS A 835 -5.85 -6.93 -2.66
C CYS A 835 -6.08 -5.78 -3.67
N HIS A 836 -7.29 -5.21 -3.72
CA HIS A 836 -7.56 -4.04 -4.56
C HIS A 836 -6.80 -2.77 -4.12
N LYS A 837 -6.51 -2.61 -2.82
CA LYS A 837 -5.71 -1.50 -2.26
C LYS A 837 -4.21 -1.81 -2.21
N HIS A 838 -3.84 -3.09 -2.05
CA HIS A 838 -2.46 -3.53 -1.89
C HIS A 838 -2.18 -4.80 -2.72
N PRO A 839 -1.96 -4.67 -4.04
CA PRO A 839 -1.99 -5.81 -4.97
C PRO A 839 -0.93 -6.91 -4.74
N HIS A 840 0.18 -6.61 -4.05
CA HIS A 840 1.17 -7.61 -3.61
C HIS A 840 0.56 -8.81 -2.84
N LEU A 841 -0.61 -8.61 -2.19
CA LEU A 841 -1.33 -9.69 -1.50
C LEU A 841 -1.82 -10.80 -2.46
N LEU A 842 -1.91 -10.53 -3.78
CA LEU A 842 -2.19 -11.57 -4.79
C LEU A 842 -1.15 -12.69 -4.77
N LYS A 843 0.12 -12.38 -4.56
CA LYS A 843 1.21 -13.37 -4.49
C LYS A 843 0.94 -14.41 -3.41
N GLN A 844 0.48 -13.96 -2.24
CA GLN A 844 0.09 -14.83 -1.12
C GLN A 844 -1.20 -15.62 -1.40
N LEU A 845 -2.17 -15.03 -2.10
CA LEU A 845 -3.37 -15.74 -2.57
C LEU A 845 -3.01 -16.86 -3.56
N PHE A 846 -2.09 -16.62 -4.50
CA PHE A 846 -1.60 -17.64 -5.44
C PHE A 846 -0.84 -18.77 -4.71
N THR A 847 -0.06 -18.46 -3.67
CA THR A 847 0.56 -19.48 -2.81
C THR A 847 -0.47 -20.31 -2.04
N ALA A 848 -1.43 -19.66 -1.38
CA ALA A 848 -2.44 -20.35 -0.58
C ALA A 848 -3.38 -21.20 -1.44
N PHE A 849 -3.76 -20.74 -2.65
CA PHE A 849 -4.70 -21.45 -3.53
C PHE A 849 -4.33 -22.93 -3.76
N ALA A 850 -3.03 -23.24 -3.86
CA ALA A 850 -2.53 -24.59 -4.08
C ALA A 850 -2.79 -25.56 -2.91
N THR A 851 -2.98 -25.08 -1.68
CA THR A 851 -3.27 -25.90 -0.50
C THR A 851 -4.74 -25.90 -0.07
N LEU A 852 -5.62 -25.16 -0.77
CA LEU A 852 -7.05 -25.05 -0.45
C LEU A 852 -7.87 -26.30 -0.82
N GLN A 853 -8.97 -26.49 -0.10
CA GLN A 853 -9.97 -27.51 -0.41
C GLN A 853 -10.64 -27.27 -1.78
N PRO A 854 -11.02 -28.32 -2.54
CA PRO A 854 -11.54 -28.16 -3.91
C PRO A 854 -12.80 -27.27 -4.02
N THR A 855 -13.68 -27.32 -3.03
CA THR A 855 -14.89 -26.45 -2.93
C THR A 855 -14.52 -24.98 -2.80
N ALA A 856 -13.53 -24.67 -1.94
CA ALA A 856 -13.00 -23.32 -1.78
C ALA A 856 -12.30 -22.84 -3.07
N GLN A 857 -11.52 -23.70 -3.74
CA GLN A 857 -10.91 -23.40 -5.04
C GLN A 857 -11.95 -23.02 -6.10
N GLU A 858 -12.99 -23.85 -6.31
CA GLU A 858 -14.05 -23.57 -7.29
C GLU A 858 -14.73 -22.22 -7.03
N HIS A 859 -15.12 -21.97 -5.78
CA HIS A 859 -15.80 -20.74 -5.42
C HIS A 859 -14.88 -19.50 -5.55
N ILE A 860 -13.59 -19.60 -5.21
CA ILE A 860 -12.60 -18.54 -5.43
C ILE A 860 -12.43 -18.21 -6.92
N LEU A 861 -12.38 -19.21 -7.81
CA LEU A 861 -12.32 -19.00 -9.27
C LEU A 861 -13.52 -18.21 -9.82
N SER A 862 -14.70 -18.34 -9.18
CA SER A 862 -15.86 -17.51 -9.49
C SER A 862 -15.72 -16.09 -8.93
N LEU A 863 -15.35 -15.95 -7.64
CA LEU A 863 -15.38 -14.70 -6.89
C LEU A 863 -14.26 -13.73 -7.27
N ILE A 864 -13.09 -14.22 -7.72
CA ILE A 864 -11.95 -13.37 -8.11
C ILE A 864 -12.23 -12.53 -9.37
N THR A 865 -13.31 -12.82 -10.10
CA THR A 865 -13.63 -12.24 -11.41
C THR A 865 -13.58 -10.69 -11.43
N PRO A 866 -14.18 -9.97 -10.47
CA PRO A 866 -14.14 -8.50 -10.49
C PRO A 866 -12.80 -7.93 -10.00
N LEU A 867 -12.06 -8.65 -9.16
CA LEU A 867 -10.74 -8.21 -8.66
C LEU A 867 -9.77 -8.01 -9.82
N ILE A 868 -9.64 -9.02 -10.68
CA ILE A 868 -8.79 -8.97 -11.88
C ILE A 868 -9.25 -7.86 -12.85
N LYS A 869 -10.58 -7.71 -13.02
CA LYS A 869 -11.15 -6.66 -13.87
C LYS A 869 -10.96 -5.24 -13.32
N SER A 870 -10.82 -5.07 -11.99
CA SER A 870 -10.52 -3.77 -11.35
C SER A 870 -9.04 -3.40 -11.39
N LEU A 871 -8.14 -4.38 -11.28
CA LEU A 871 -6.68 -4.15 -11.28
C LEU A 871 -6.13 -3.91 -12.68
N GLY A 872 -6.70 -4.60 -13.68
CA GLY A 872 -6.32 -4.46 -15.08
C GLY A 872 -4.93 -5.01 -15.42
N ILE A 873 -4.60 -4.94 -16.71
CA ILE A 873 -3.46 -5.62 -17.33
C ILE A 873 -2.12 -4.90 -17.06
N ALA A 874 -2.17 -3.61 -16.71
CA ALA A 874 -0.98 -2.77 -16.49
C ALA A 874 -0.42 -2.83 -15.05
N ASN A 875 -1.00 -3.65 -14.16
CA ASN A 875 -0.60 -3.71 -12.76
C ASN A 875 0.67 -4.59 -12.58
N PRO A 876 1.80 -4.06 -12.08
CA PRO A 876 3.06 -4.80 -12.02
C PRO A 876 3.04 -5.95 -11.00
N GLU A 877 2.32 -5.80 -9.88
CA GLU A 877 2.18 -6.84 -8.85
C GLU A 877 1.40 -8.05 -9.39
N LEU A 878 0.44 -7.82 -10.29
CA LEU A 878 -0.28 -8.88 -10.99
C LEU A 878 0.65 -9.64 -11.95
N LEU A 879 1.62 -8.95 -12.57
CA LEU A 879 2.65 -9.60 -13.40
C LEU A 879 3.63 -10.41 -12.54
N GLU A 880 4.04 -9.92 -11.37
CA GLU A 880 4.90 -10.68 -10.45
C GLU A 880 4.18 -11.90 -9.86
N ALA A 881 2.90 -11.76 -9.48
CA ALA A 881 2.07 -12.87 -9.03
C ALA A 881 1.86 -13.94 -10.12
N ILE A 882 1.86 -13.54 -11.41
CA ILE A 882 1.89 -14.46 -12.56
C ILE A 882 3.26 -15.12 -12.69
N ASP A 883 4.37 -14.38 -12.64
CA ASP A 883 5.74 -14.89 -12.84
C ASP A 883 6.23 -15.84 -11.72
N LEU A 884 5.59 -15.75 -10.55
CA LEU A 884 5.86 -16.57 -9.36
C LEU A 884 4.67 -17.49 -8.99
N ALA A 885 3.75 -17.75 -9.92
CA ALA A 885 2.58 -18.63 -9.70
C ALA A 885 3.02 -20.09 -9.43
N PRO A 886 2.81 -20.64 -8.21
CA PRO A 886 3.32 -21.95 -7.83
C PRO A 886 2.54 -23.11 -8.47
N GLU A 887 3.10 -24.31 -8.38
CA GLU A 887 2.44 -25.53 -8.87
C GLU A 887 1.10 -25.76 -8.12
N GLY A 888 0.06 -26.19 -8.85
CA GLY A 888 -1.30 -26.31 -8.30
C GLY A 888 -2.13 -25.02 -8.36
N SER A 889 -1.51 -23.85 -8.57
CA SER A 889 -2.23 -22.59 -8.82
C SER A 889 -2.70 -22.42 -10.29
N ASP A 890 -2.44 -23.42 -11.15
CA ASP A 890 -2.67 -23.31 -12.60
C ASP A 890 -4.13 -23.03 -12.98
N ALA A 891 -5.12 -23.56 -12.25
CA ALA A 891 -6.53 -23.22 -12.48
C ALA A 891 -6.82 -21.73 -12.21
N LEU A 892 -6.19 -21.15 -11.18
CA LEU A 892 -6.29 -19.72 -10.86
C LEU A 892 -5.58 -18.88 -11.92
N LEU A 893 -4.36 -19.27 -12.31
CA LEU A 893 -3.61 -18.61 -13.37
C LEU A 893 -4.38 -18.59 -14.70
N LEU A 894 -4.94 -19.73 -15.11
CA LEU A 894 -5.78 -19.87 -16.31
C LEU A 894 -7.02 -18.96 -16.24
N ARG A 895 -7.68 -18.89 -15.07
CA ARG A 895 -8.83 -17.99 -14.85
C ARG A 895 -8.43 -16.53 -14.98
N VAL A 896 -7.32 -16.12 -14.36
CA VAL A 896 -6.78 -14.75 -14.45
C VAL A 896 -6.44 -14.39 -15.90
N LEU A 897 -5.70 -15.23 -16.62
CA LEU A 897 -5.32 -14.99 -18.02
C LEU A 897 -6.53 -14.84 -18.95
N ASN A 898 -7.54 -15.71 -18.81
CA ASN A 898 -8.77 -15.61 -19.60
C ASN A 898 -9.50 -14.28 -19.34
N LEU A 899 -9.58 -13.83 -18.08
CA LEU A 899 -10.22 -12.56 -17.70
C LEU A 899 -9.45 -11.33 -18.20
N LEU A 900 -8.12 -11.40 -18.30
CA LEU A 900 -7.28 -10.37 -18.94
C LEU A 900 -7.38 -10.44 -20.47
N GLY A 901 -7.61 -11.62 -21.03
CA GLY A 901 -7.76 -11.88 -22.47
C GLY A 901 -9.12 -11.48 -23.06
N GLU A 902 -10.20 -11.46 -22.27
CA GLU A 902 -11.59 -11.19 -22.72
C GLU A 902 -11.76 -9.98 -23.67
N LYS A 903 -10.89 -8.96 -23.56
CA LYS A 903 -10.96 -7.71 -24.35
C LYS A 903 -9.76 -7.48 -25.27
N LEU A 904 -8.79 -8.40 -25.34
CA LEU A 904 -7.59 -8.24 -26.17
C LEU A 904 -7.49 -9.36 -27.22
N PRO A 905 -7.18 -9.05 -28.50
CA PRO A 905 -6.88 -10.07 -29.50
C PRO A 905 -5.55 -10.81 -29.25
N ARG A 906 -4.73 -10.34 -28.29
CA ARG A 906 -3.41 -10.89 -27.94
C ARG A 906 -2.96 -10.37 -26.57
N LEU A 907 -2.36 -11.25 -25.75
CA LEU A 907 -1.78 -10.88 -24.45
C LEU A 907 -0.51 -10.01 -24.62
N PRO A 908 -0.17 -9.15 -23.62
CA PRO A 908 1.09 -8.40 -23.62
C PRO A 908 2.34 -9.30 -23.62
N SER A 909 3.43 -8.80 -24.19
CA SER A 909 4.71 -9.50 -24.27
C SER A 909 5.27 -9.91 -22.91
N GLY A 910 5.10 -9.10 -21.85
CA GLY A 910 5.53 -9.44 -20.49
C GLY A 910 4.84 -10.70 -19.94
N ILE A 911 3.51 -10.77 -20.03
CA ILE A 911 2.75 -11.97 -19.62
C ILE A 911 3.20 -13.20 -20.44
N ILE A 912 3.39 -13.03 -21.75
CA ILE A 912 3.86 -14.13 -22.62
C ILE A 912 5.27 -14.59 -22.24
N GLN A 913 6.16 -13.70 -21.81
CA GLN A 913 7.50 -14.06 -21.33
C GLN A 913 7.45 -14.86 -20.02
N SER A 914 6.65 -14.45 -19.04
CA SER A 914 6.43 -15.22 -17.80
C SER A 914 5.80 -16.59 -18.07
N LEU A 915 4.81 -16.67 -18.97
CA LEU A 915 4.23 -17.97 -19.37
C LEU A 915 5.24 -18.85 -20.10
N LYS A 916 6.12 -18.30 -20.94
CA LYS A 916 7.24 -19.05 -21.56
C LYS A 916 8.26 -19.55 -20.53
N LYS A 917 8.50 -18.82 -19.43
CA LYS A 917 9.36 -19.25 -18.32
C LYS A 917 8.74 -20.44 -17.60
N ILE A 918 7.50 -20.31 -17.14
CA ILE A 918 6.74 -21.37 -16.46
C ILE A 918 6.60 -22.62 -17.34
N ALA A 919 6.34 -22.45 -18.65
CA ALA A 919 6.21 -23.57 -19.61
C ALA A 919 7.53 -24.33 -19.88
N LYS A 920 8.70 -23.77 -19.54
CA LYS A 920 9.99 -24.48 -19.57
C LYS A 920 10.17 -25.29 -18.30
N GLU A 921 9.86 -24.70 -17.16
CA GLU A 921 9.99 -25.27 -15.82
C GLU A 921 9.00 -26.43 -15.58
N ARG A 922 7.70 -26.23 -15.81
CA ARG A 922 6.65 -27.26 -15.61
C ARG A 922 5.84 -27.60 -16.88
N VAL A 923 5.01 -28.64 -16.78
CA VAL A 923 4.04 -29.03 -17.82
C VAL A 923 2.71 -28.32 -17.52
N LEU A 924 2.19 -27.57 -18.50
CA LEU A 924 0.94 -26.79 -18.37
C LEU A 924 -0.23 -27.45 -19.11
N ASP A 925 -1.46 -27.03 -18.83
CA ASP A 925 -2.64 -27.43 -19.61
C ASP A 925 -2.55 -26.95 -21.09
N PRO A 926 -3.08 -27.70 -22.08
CA PRO A 926 -3.08 -27.30 -23.49
C PRO A 926 -3.63 -25.89 -23.78
N GLN A 927 -4.54 -25.36 -22.95
CA GLN A 927 -5.06 -23.99 -23.11
C GLN A 927 -3.98 -22.91 -22.94
N PHE A 928 -2.99 -23.10 -22.06
CA PHE A 928 -1.86 -22.16 -21.95
C PHE A 928 -1.03 -22.14 -23.23
N TYR A 929 -0.81 -23.31 -23.84
CA TYR A 929 -0.05 -23.42 -25.08
C TYR A 929 -0.77 -22.71 -26.24
N VAL A 930 -2.10 -22.77 -26.33
CA VAL A 930 -2.89 -21.97 -27.30
C VAL A 930 -2.59 -20.47 -27.17
N MET A 931 -2.43 -19.95 -25.95
CA MET A 931 -2.16 -18.52 -25.70
C MET A 931 -0.73 -18.08 -26.09
N ILE A 932 0.27 -18.96 -26.03
CA ILE A 932 1.69 -18.61 -26.29
C ILE A 932 2.22 -19.03 -27.67
N VAL A 933 1.58 -19.98 -28.36
CA VAL A 933 2.05 -20.54 -29.66
C VAL A 933 2.24 -19.48 -30.75
N SER A 934 1.52 -18.35 -30.70
CA SER A 934 1.75 -17.18 -31.57
C SER A 934 3.20 -16.68 -31.56
N GLU A 935 3.85 -16.76 -30.39
CA GLU A 935 5.13 -16.13 -30.11
C GLU A 935 6.27 -17.13 -29.83
N CYS A 936 5.99 -18.44 -29.86
CA CYS A 936 7.01 -19.46 -29.65
C CYS A 936 7.98 -19.54 -30.83
N ASP A 937 9.27 -19.52 -30.54
CA ASP A 937 10.29 -19.79 -31.56
C ASP A 937 10.29 -21.28 -31.92
N LYS A 938 10.81 -21.58 -33.12
CA LYS A 938 10.84 -22.92 -33.71
C LYS A 938 11.29 -24.01 -32.74
N ASP A 939 12.36 -23.75 -32.00
CA ASP A 939 12.99 -24.75 -31.13
C ASP A 939 12.34 -24.82 -29.74
N GLU A 940 11.69 -23.73 -29.28
CA GLU A 940 10.78 -23.80 -28.11
C GLU A 940 9.55 -24.65 -28.43
N LEU A 941 8.95 -24.43 -29.60
CA LEU A 941 7.78 -25.17 -30.07
C LEU A 941 8.08 -26.67 -30.24
N LYS A 942 9.25 -27.04 -30.79
CA LYS A 942 9.74 -28.43 -30.82
C LYS A 942 9.80 -29.06 -29.42
N ALA A 943 10.24 -28.31 -28.41
CA ALA A 943 10.35 -28.81 -27.04
C ALA A 943 8.98 -28.96 -26.34
N TYR A 944 8.01 -28.10 -26.67
CA TYR A 944 6.67 -28.16 -26.10
C TYR A 944 5.76 -29.21 -26.77
N ILE A 945 5.91 -29.49 -28.07
CA ILE A 945 5.05 -30.45 -28.79
C ILE A 945 4.96 -31.83 -28.08
N PRO A 946 6.05 -32.50 -27.66
CA PRO A 946 5.97 -33.75 -26.91
C PRO A 946 5.22 -33.62 -25.57
N ARG A 947 5.43 -32.50 -24.83
CA ARG A 947 4.75 -32.21 -23.55
C ARG A 947 3.24 -32.04 -23.76
N ILE A 948 2.83 -31.36 -24.83
CA ILE A 948 1.41 -31.14 -25.17
C ILE A 948 0.74 -32.47 -25.54
N ILE A 949 1.45 -33.35 -26.25
CA ILE A 949 0.93 -34.64 -26.72
C ILE A 949 0.72 -35.62 -25.57
N SER A 950 1.59 -35.64 -24.54
CA SER A 950 1.40 -36.52 -23.38
C SER A 950 0.09 -36.25 -22.59
N LEU A 951 -0.55 -35.10 -22.81
CA LEU A 951 -1.81 -34.69 -22.18
C LEU A 951 -3.08 -35.17 -22.94
N LEU A 952 -2.93 -35.92 -24.04
CA LEU A 952 -4.00 -36.56 -24.81
C LEU A 952 -4.67 -37.70 -24.01
N GLY A 953 -5.56 -37.33 -23.10
CA GLY A 953 -6.48 -38.23 -22.40
C GLY A 953 -7.69 -38.67 -23.24
N GLY A 954 -7.57 -38.73 -24.57
CA GLY A 954 -8.61 -39.19 -25.49
C GLY A 954 -9.83 -38.26 -25.71
N THR A 955 -10.07 -37.27 -24.85
CA THR A 955 -11.29 -36.43 -24.88
C THR A 955 -11.40 -35.53 -26.13
N PRO A 956 -12.62 -35.28 -26.65
CA PRO A 956 -12.82 -34.53 -27.89
C PRO A 956 -12.38 -33.05 -27.78
N GLU A 957 -12.56 -32.43 -26.62
CA GLU A 957 -12.19 -31.04 -26.37
C GLU A 957 -10.67 -30.84 -26.42
N ARG A 958 -9.88 -31.72 -25.78
CA ARG A 958 -8.41 -31.68 -25.85
C ARG A 958 -7.92 -31.94 -27.27
N LYS A 959 -8.58 -32.82 -28.03
CA LYS A 959 -8.29 -33.06 -29.45
C LYS A 959 -8.57 -31.81 -30.31
N ALA A 960 -9.63 -31.06 -30.02
CA ALA A 960 -9.91 -29.78 -30.69
C ALA A 960 -8.89 -28.68 -30.32
N LEU A 961 -8.51 -28.56 -29.04
CA LEU A 961 -7.46 -27.63 -28.60
C LEU A 961 -6.10 -27.94 -29.26
N ILE A 962 -5.69 -29.22 -29.30
CA ILE A 962 -4.43 -29.63 -29.93
C ILE A 962 -4.48 -29.44 -31.45
N ARG A 963 -5.63 -29.65 -32.11
CA ARG A 963 -5.84 -29.26 -33.51
C ARG A 963 -5.62 -27.75 -33.71
N SER A 964 -6.12 -26.90 -32.81
CA SER A 964 -5.92 -25.45 -32.90
C SER A 964 -4.45 -25.03 -32.69
N VAL A 965 -3.75 -25.68 -31.75
CA VAL A 965 -2.29 -25.51 -31.54
C VAL A 965 -1.51 -25.88 -32.81
N PHE A 966 -1.75 -27.06 -33.38
CA PHE A 966 -1.04 -27.51 -34.58
C PHE A 966 -1.36 -26.63 -35.80
N LEU A 967 -2.60 -26.15 -35.94
CA LEU A 967 -2.97 -25.23 -37.01
C LEU A 967 -2.29 -23.86 -36.83
N ALA A 968 -2.28 -23.29 -35.62
CA ALA A 968 -1.61 -22.03 -35.33
C ALA A 968 -0.08 -22.11 -35.52
N ALA A 969 0.51 -23.26 -35.18
CA ALA A 969 1.94 -23.56 -35.34
C ALA A 969 2.39 -23.72 -36.80
N THR A 970 1.51 -24.22 -37.69
CA THR A 970 1.82 -24.55 -39.09
C THR A 970 1.18 -23.61 -40.12
N ALA A 971 0.36 -22.65 -39.68
CA ALA A 971 -0.30 -21.70 -40.57
C ALA A 971 0.73 -20.90 -41.40
N PRO A 972 0.55 -20.80 -42.74
CA PRO A 972 1.42 -19.98 -43.56
C PRO A 972 1.30 -18.50 -43.19
N PRO A 973 2.31 -17.65 -43.50
CA PRO A 973 2.18 -16.20 -43.41
C PRO A 973 1.22 -15.70 -44.50
N SER A 974 -0.08 -15.69 -44.22
CA SER A 974 -1.10 -15.21 -45.16
C SER A 974 -1.00 -13.70 -45.34
N GLU A 975 -0.82 -13.25 -46.58
CA GLU A 975 -1.08 -11.86 -46.95
C GLU A 975 -2.55 -11.51 -46.66
N LYS A 976 -2.82 -10.21 -46.40
CA LYS A 976 -4.15 -9.64 -46.09
C LYS A 976 -4.73 -10.05 -44.72
N GLY A 977 -4.27 -9.39 -43.65
CA GLY A 977 -4.89 -9.52 -42.32
C GLY A 977 -3.98 -9.16 -41.15
N ALA A 978 -3.66 -7.87 -40.99
CA ALA A 978 -3.10 -7.24 -39.78
C ALA A 978 -2.24 -8.09 -38.80
N MET A 979 -0.91 -8.13 -38.99
CA MET A 979 0.07 -8.09 -37.88
C MET A 979 1.50 -7.86 -38.38
N ALA A 980 2.06 -6.66 -38.13
CA ALA A 980 3.44 -6.30 -38.52
C ALA A 980 4.54 -6.88 -37.59
N SER A 981 4.30 -8.04 -36.98
CA SER A 981 5.18 -8.64 -35.96
C SER A 981 5.67 -10.06 -36.28
N ARG A 982 5.24 -10.67 -37.40
CA ARG A 982 5.65 -12.04 -37.79
C ARG A 982 6.97 -12.12 -38.57
N SER A 983 7.62 -11.00 -38.88
CA SER A 983 8.81 -10.92 -39.76
C SER A 983 10.11 -11.51 -39.22
N LYS A 984 10.13 -12.02 -37.97
CA LYS A 984 11.31 -12.67 -37.35
C LYS A 984 11.08 -14.09 -36.82
N ILE A 985 9.83 -14.51 -36.60
CA ILE A 985 9.53 -15.82 -35.99
C ILE A 985 9.43 -16.88 -37.10
N LYS A 986 10.37 -17.83 -37.11
CA LYS A 986 10.43 -18.91 -38.10
C LYS A 986 9.50 -20.06 -37.70
N LEU A 987 8.22 -19.96 -38.09
CA LEU A 987 7.20 -20.98 -37.82
C LEU A 987 7.63 -22.40 -38.25
N LEU A 988 7.06 -23.41 -37.59
CA LEU A 988 7.37 -24.81 -37.84
C LEU A 988 6.62 -25.29 -39.10
N THR A 989 7.34 -25.84 -40.08
CA THR A 989 6.67 -26.37 -41.28
C THR A 989 5.90 -27.64 -40.95
N ALA A 990 4.84 -27.95 -41.72
CA ALA A 990 4.08 -29.18 -41.55
C ALA A 990 4.95 -30.45 -41.66
N VAL A 991 5.99 -30.43 -42.51
CA VAL A 991 7.03 -31.48 -42.60
C VAL A 991 7.77 -31.66 -41.27
N GLU A 992 8.18 -30.56 -40.64
CA GLU A 992 8.94 -30.59 -39.40
C GLU A 992 8.06 -30.93 -38.19
N LEU A 993 6.77 -30.56 -38.19
CA LEU A 993 5.82 -31.06 -37.20
C LEU A 993 5.71 -32.59 -37.29
N MET A 994 5.49 -33.16 -38.48
CA MET A 994 5.47 -34.62 -38.64
C MET A 994 6.79 -35.27 -38.18
N SER A 995 7.93 -34.62 -38.43
CA SER A 995 9.24 -35.08 -37.96
C SER A 995 9.34 -35.10 -36.43
N VAL A 996 8.87 -34.07 -35.74
CA VAL A 996 8.88 -34.00 -34.26
C VAL A 996 7.96 -35.06 -33.67
N LEU A 997 6.77 -35.26 -34.24
CA LEU A 997 5.83 -36.31 -33.80
C LEU A 997 6.52 -37.68 -33.76
N HIS A 998 7.20 -38.06 -34.85
CA HIS A 998 7.86 -39.36 -35.00
C HIS A 998 9.17 -39.51 -34.20
N GLN A 999 9.81 -38.42 -33.80
CA GLN A 999 10.95 -38.47 -32.86
C GLN A 999 10.49 -38.55 -31.41
N SER A 1000 9.25 -38.14 -31.12
CA SER A 1000 8.71 -38.07 -29.76
C SER A 1000 8.21 -39.40 -29.19
N ASP A 1001 8.28 -40.50 -29.95
CA ASP A 1001 7.86 -41.87 -29.55
C ASP A 1001 8.33 -42.25 -28.12
N ALA A 1002 9.56 -41.87 -27.75
CA ALA A 1002 10.19 -42.17 -26.47
C ALA A 1002 9.81 -41.25 -25.29
N ILE A 1003 9.14 -40.11 -25.54
CA ILE A 1003 8.79 -39.09 -24.53
C ILE A 1003 7.27 -39.00 -24.38
N SER A 1004 6.55 -38.94 -25.50
CA SER A 1004 5.09 -38.81 -25.55
C SER A 1004 4.35 -40.14 -25.38
N GLY A 1005 5.05 -41.25 -25.61
CA GLY A 1005 4.47 -42.59 -25.72
C GLY A 1005 3.76 -42.83 -27.06
N ILE A 1006 3.76 -44.10 -27.48
CA ILE A 1006 3.29 -44.52 -28.82
C ILE A 1006 1.79 -44.24 -29.02
N LYS A 1007 0.95 -44.40 -27.99
CA LYS A 1007 -0.51 -44.19 -28.10
C LYS A 1007 -0.87 -42.70 -28.33
N PRO A 1008 -0.42 -41.73 -27.51
CA PRO A 1008 -0.64 -40.30 -27.79
C PRO A 1008 -0.05 -39.83 -29.12
N ALA A 1009 1.12 -40.33 -29.51
CA ALA A 1009 1.72 -40.00 -30.80
C ALA A 1009 0.83 -40.43 -31.99
N ILE A 1010 0.21 -41.63 -31.93
CA ILE A 1010 -0.76 -42.08 -32.94
C ILE A 1010 -2.01 -41.17 -32.98
N GLU A 1011 -2.54 -40.72 -31.83
CA GLU A 1011 -3.66 -39.78 -31.81
C GLU A 1011 -3.27 -38.41 -32.42
N ALA A 1012 -2.09 -37.89 -32.09
CA ALA A 1012 -1.58 -36.64 -32.65
C ALA A 1012 -1.37 -36.71 -34.17
N ILE A 1013 -0.82 -37.82 -34.68
CA ILE A 1013 -0.70 -38.09 -36.12
C ILE A 1013 -2.08 -38.15 -36.79
N SER A 1014 -3.08 -38.76 -36.12
CA SER A 1014 -4.46 -38.78 -36.61
C SER A 1014 -5.11 -37.38 -36.64
N ILE A 1015 -4.76 -36.49 -35.71
CA ILE A 1015 -5.18 -35.08 -35.75
C ILE A 1015 -4.56 -34.38 -36.97
N CYS A 1016 -3.28 -34.61 -37.28
CA CYS A 1016 -2.65 -34.09 -38.50
C CYS A 1016 -3.35 -34.57 -39.79
N PHE A 1017 -3.65 -35.87 -39.93
CA PHE A 1017 -4.41 -36.37 -41.08
C PHE A 1017 -5.84 -35.79 -41.17
N SER A 1018 -6.45 -35.36 -40.06
CA SER A 1018 -7.74 -34.68 -40.07
C SER A 1018 -7.68 -33.21 -40.53
N MET A 1019 -6.49 -32.68 -40.82
CA MET A 1019 -6.25 -31.32 -41.35
C MET A 1019 -5.76 -31.37 -42.80
N THR A 1020 -6.60 -31.93 -43.68
CA THR A 1020 -6.30 -32.20 -45.10
C THR A 1020 -5.78 -31.00 -45.89
N ASP A 1021 -6.19 -29.78 -45.54
CA ASP A 1021 -5.75 -28.55 -46.22
C ASP A 1021 -4.26 -28.23 -45.98
N ALA A 1022 -3.74 -28.65 -44.82
CA ALA A 1022 -2.35 -28.43 -44.39
C ALA A 1022 -1.46 -29.67 -44.58
N PHE A 1023 -2.04 -30.89 -44.55
CA PHE A 1023 -1.31 -32.15 -44.71
C PHE A 1023 -1.62 -32.81 -46.07
N ARG A 1024 -1.31 -32.06 -47.13
CA ARG A 1024 -1.51 -32.46 -48.53
C ARG A 1024 -0.52 -33.54 -48.99
N PRO A 1025 -0.79 -34.29 -50.10
CA PRO A 1025 0.10 -35.33 -50.60
C PRO A 1025 1.55 -34.87 -50.83
N GLU A 1026 1.75 -33.64 -51.30
CA GLU A 1026 3.06 -33.06 -51.62
C GLU A 1026 3.87 -32.79 -50.34
N ILE A 1027 3.19 -32.38 -49.28
CA ILE A 1027 3.78 -32.12 -47.95
C ILE A 1027 4.13 -33.45 -47.28
N LEU A 1028 3.26 -34.46 -47.41
CA LEU A 1028 3.50 -35.80 -46.91
C LEU A 1028 4.65 -36.51 -47.65
N SER A 1029 4.75 -36.37 -48.98
CA SER A 1029 5.89 -36.92 -49.74
C SER A 1029 7.19 -36.19 -49.41
N SER A 1030 7.15 -34.85 -49.21
CA SER A 1030 8.29 -34.07 -48.73
C SER A 1030 8.75 -34.52 -47.34
N PHE A 1031 7.83 -34.80 -46.42
CA PHE A 1031 8.14 -35.38 -45.11
C PHE A 1031 8.77 -36.78 -45.22
N MET A 1032 8.27 -37.62 -46.13
CA MET A 1032 8.85 -38.94 -46.37
C MET A 1032 10.28 -38.86 -46.91
N GLN A 1033 10.56 -37.95 -47.85
CA GLN A 1033 11.92 -37.71 -48.34
C GLN A 1033 12.82 -37.17 -47.22
N TYR A 1034 12.38 -36.12 -46.52
CA TYR A 1034 13.11 -35.52 -45.40
C TYR A 1034 13.47 -36.56 -44.32
N THR A 1035 12.54 -37.44 -43.97
CA THR A 1035 12.75 -38.51 -42.98
C THR A 1035 13.79 -39.52 -43.44
N LEU A 1036 13.73 -39.94 -44.71
CA LEU A 1036 14.69 -40.89 -45.27
C LEU A 1036 16.09 -40.28 -45.44
N ASP A 1037 16.19 -38.99 -45.74
CA ASP A 1037 17.47 -38.36 -46.04
C ASP A 1037 18.20 -37.81 -44.80
N ASN A 1038 17.47 -37.43 -43.74
CA ASN A 1038 18.06 -36.78 -42.55
C ASN A 1038 18.21 -37.69 -41.31
N PHE A 1039 17.54 -38.84 -41.23
CA PHE A 1039 17.65 -39.73 -40.04
C PHE A 1039 18.47 -40.98 -40.31
N SER A 1040 19.38 -41.28 -39.38
CA SER A 1040 20.22 -42.49 -39.39
C SER A 1040 19.39 -43.74 -39.11
N THR A 1041 18.48 -43.69 -38.13
CA THR A 1041 17.50 -44.72 -37.81
C THR A 1041 16.10 -44.28 -38.24
N ILE A 1042 15.25 -45.24 -38.61
CA ILE A 1042 13.88 -44.97 -39.06
C ILE A 1042 12.92 -45.04 -37.87
N PRO A 1043 12.09 -44.00 -37.61
CA PRO A 1043 11.12 -44.00 -36.51
C PRO A 1043 10.10 -45.13 -36.56
N THR A 1044 9.68 -45.63 -35.40
CA THR A 1044 8.81 -46.82 -35.31
C THR A 1044 7.44 -46.58 -35.96
N LEU A 1045 6.88 -45.38 -35.78
CA LEU A 1045 5.61 -44.99 -36.39
C LEU A 1045 5.70 -44.63 -37.88
N PHE A 1046 6.90 -44.49 -38.47
CA PHE A 1046 7.05 -43.95 -39.82
C PHE A 1046 6.26 -44.73 -40.87
N LEU A 1047 6.44 -46.05 -40.95
CA LEU A 1047 5.78 -46.86 -41.97
C LEU A 1047 4.28 -47.06 -41.70
N ARG A 1048 3.83 -46.94 -40.44
CA ARG A 1048 2.40 -46.84 -40.12
C ARG A 1048 1.80 -45.56 -40.72
N THR A 1049 2.47 -44.43 -40.55
CA THR A 1049 2.08 -43.14 -41.14
C THR A 1049 2.13 -43.16 -42.67
N VAL A 1050 3.13 -43.82 -43.28
CA VAL A 1050 3.19 -43.99 -44.75
C VAL A 1050 2.02 -44.85 -45.25
N ILE A 1051 1.70 -45.97 -44.60
CA ILE A 1051 0.54 -46.81 -44.96
C ILE A 1051 -0.77 -46.00 -44.84
N GLN A 1052 -0.93 -45.23 -43.76
CA GLN A 1052 -2.09 -44.35 -43.56
C GLN A 1052 -2.17 -43.30 -44.68
N ALA A 1053 -1.07 -42.62 -45.01
CA ALA A 1053 -1.01 -41.66 -46.11
C ALA A 1053 -1.37 -42.28 -47.47
N VAL A 1054 -0.89 -43.48 -47.78
CA VAL A 1054 -1.26 -44.20 -49.02
C VAL A 1054 -2.74 -44.59 -49.03
N SER A 1055 -3.30 -45.01 -47.90
CA SER A 1055 -4.74 -45.32 -47.83
C SER A 1055 -5.62 -44.09 -48.03
N THR A 1056 -5.15 -42.90 -47.63
CA THR A 1056 -5.86 -41.62 -47.81
C THR A 1056 -5.67 -41.02 -49.20
N TYR A 1057 -4.46 -41.07 -49.77
CA TYR A 1057 -4.07 -40.37 -51.00
C TYR A 1057 -3.48 -41.32 -52.07
N LYS A 1058 -4.15 -42.45 -52.29
CA LYS A 1058 -3.63 -43.58 -53.09
C LYS A 1058 -3.12 -43.21 -54.48
N SER A 1059 -3.87 -42.37 -55.21
CA SER A 1059 -3.51 -41.96 -56.58
C SER A 1059 -2.26 -41.08 -56.66
N ALA A 1060 -2.07 -40.17 -55.69
CA ALA A 1060 -0.96 -39.22 -55.69
C ALA A 1060 0.35 -39.79 -55.13
N LEU A 1061 0.27 -40.61 -54.06
CA LEU A 1061 1.46 -41.10 -53.35
C LEU A 1061 2.01 -42.43 -53.89
N SER A 1062 1.18 -43.29 -54.50
CA SER A 1062 1.62 -44.61 -54.96
C SER A 1062 2.79 -44.56 -55.97
N PRO A 1063 2.83 -43.63 -56.96
CA PRO A 1063 3.97 -43.55 -57.89
C PRO A 1063 5.29 -43.27 -57.16
N PHE A 1064 5.36 -42.17 -56.39
CA PHE A 1064 6.54 -41.77 -55.62
C PHE A 1064 7.03 -42.87 -54.67
N ILE A 1065 6.10 -43.57 -54.01
CA ILE A 1065 6.46 -44.61 -53.04
C ILE A 1065 7.03 -45.85 -53.75
N SER A 1066 6.44 -46.25 -54.87
CA SER A 1066 6.96 -47.36 -55.68
C SER A 1066 8.31 -47.06 -56.34
N SER A 1067 8.50 -45.85 -56.88
CA SER A 1067 9.72 -45.48 -57.62
C SER A 1067 10.90 -45.10 -56.73
N THR A 1068 10.63 -44.55 -55.54
CA THR A 1068 11.65 -43.79 -54.78
C THR A 1068 11.69 -44.18 -53.31
N LEU A 1069 10.54 -44.30 -52.64
CA LEU A 1069 10.53 -44.62 -51.20
C LEU A 1069 11.01 -46.05 -50.93
N LEU A 1070 10.42 -47.05 -51.59
CA LEU A 1070 10.77 -48.46 -51.37
C LEU A 1070 12.25 -48.74 -51.71
N VAL A 1071 12.76 -48.14 -52.79
CA VAL A 1071 14.17 -48.25 -53.20
C VAL A 1071 15.11 -47.63 -52.16
N LYS A 1072 14.81 -46.41 -51.66
CA LYS A 1072 15.60 -45.80 -50.56
C LYS A 1072 15.53 -46.61 -49.26
N LEU A 1073 14.41 -47.25 -48.94
CA LEU A 1073 14.25 -48.12 -47.77
C LEU A 1073 15.11 -49.39 -47.88
N ILE A 1074 15.16 -50.02 -49.07
CA ILE A 1074 16.04 -51.17 -49.34
C ILE A 1074 17.51 -50.80 -49.16
N ASN A 1075 17.93 -49.65 -49.70
CA ASN A 1075 19.30 -49.14 -49.53
C ASN A 1075 19.66 -48.83 -48.05
N LYS A 1076 18.68 -48.65 -47.17
CA LYS A 1076 18.87 -48.50 -45.70
C LYS A 1076 18.72 -49.81 -44.90
N GLN A 1077 18.66 -50.96 -45.56
CA GLN A 1077 18.66 -52.30 -44.94
C GLN A 1077 17.60 -52.48 -43.84
N VAL A 1078 16.36 -52.04 -44.12
CA VAL A 1078 15.25 -52.02 -43.14
C VAL A 1078 14.90 -53.37 -42.49
N TRP A 1079 15.33 -54.49 -43.07
CA TRP A 1079 15.21 -55.82 -42.47
C TRP A 1079 15.96 -55.97 -41.14
N GLN A 1080 16.99 -55.15 -40.87
CA GLN A 1080 17.70 -55.13 -39.58
C GLN A 1080 16.82 -54.65 -38.40
N PHE A 1081 15.66 -54.02 -38.67
CA PHE A 1081 14.78 -53.46 -37.65
C PHE A 1081 13.38 -54.11 -37.73
N PRO A 1082 13.07 -55.17 -36.94
CA PRO A 1082 11.85 -55.97 -37.08
C PRO A 1082 10.51 -55.21 -37.21
N PRO A 1083 10.19 -54.18 -36.39
CA PRO A 1083 8.92 -53.45 -36.55
C PRO A 1083 8.87 -52.60 -37.82
N VAL A 1084 10.02 -52.13 -38.31
CA VAL A 1084 10.14 -51.39 -39.58
C VAL A 1084 10.02 -52.37 -40.75
N TRP A 1085 10.62 -53.57 -40.65
CA TRP A 1085 10.50 -54.62 -41.65
C TRP A 1085 9.04 -55.09 -41.85
N GLU A 1086 8.29 -55.30 -40.77
CA GLU A 1086 6.85 -55.57 -40.88
C GLU A 1086 6.08 -54.41 -41.53
N GLY A 1087 6.43 -53.17 -41.22
CA GLY A 1087 5.86 -51.99 -41.87
C GLY A 1087 6.14 -51.96 -43.38
N PHE A 1088 7.35 -52.35 -43.80
CA PHE A 1088 7.76 -52.40 -45.21
C PHE A 1088 6.97 -53.47 -45.98
N ILE A 1089 6.84 -54.67 -45.41
CA ILE A 1089 6.06 -55.78 -45.98
C ILE A 1089 4.57 -55.39 -46.10
N ARG A 1090 3.99 -54.76 -45.07
CA ARG A 1090 2.60 -54.26 -45.13
C ARG A 1090 2.42 -53.17 -46.19
N LEU A 1091 3.38 -52.25 -46.33
CA LEU A 1091 3.35 -51.18 -47.34
C LEU A 1091 3.46 -51.72 -48.77
N ALA A 1092 4.35 -52.71 -49.01
CA ALA A 1092 4.53 -53.32 -50.32
C ALA A 1092 3.22 -53.94 -50.88
N LYS A 1093 2.39 -54.55 -50.01
CA LYS A 1093 1.05 -55.04 -50.37
C LYS A 1093 0.07 -53.93 -50.75
N VAL A 1094 0.05 -52.82 -50.02
CA VAL A 1094 -0.88 -51.69 -50.25
C VAL A 1094 -0.56 -50.94 -51.55
N VAL A 1095 0.71 -50.97 -51.99
CA VAL A 1095 1.24 -50.30 -53.19
C VAL A 1095 1.30 -51.22 -54.42
N GLN A 1096 0.76 -52.45 -54.34
CA GLN A 1096 0.60 -53.35 -55.49
C GLN A 1096 -0.26 -52.71 -56.59
N PRO A 1097 0.11 -52.81 -57.89
CA PRO A 1097 1.25 -53.55 -58.47
C PRO A 1097 2.58 -52.77 -58.56
N GLY A 1098 2.61 -51.49 -58.18
CA GLY A 1098 3.82 -50.66 -58.34
C GLY A 1098 5.02 -51.15 -57.52
N SER A 1099 4.77 -51.78 -56.36
CA SER A 1099 5.80 -52.29 -55.46
C SER A 1099 6.70 -53.39 -56.06
N PHE A 1100 6.24 -54.16 -57.05
CA PHE A 1100 6.96 -55.32 -57.58
C PHE A 1100 8.35 -54.98 -58.11
N LYS A 1101 8.52 -53.85 -58.83
CA LYS A 1101 9.83 -53.44 -59.37
C LYS A 1101 10.84 -53.06 -58.29
N ALA A 1102 10.39 -52.61 -57.12
CA ALA A 1102 11.26 -52.34 -55.98
C ALA A 1102 11.59 -53.63 -55.20
N LEU A 1103 10.63 -54.54 -55.04
CA LEU A 1103 10.86 -55.83 -54.36
C LEU A 1103 11.94 -56.69 -55.05
N LEU A 1104 12.05 -56.60 -56.38
CA LEU A 1104 13.09 -57.28 -57.17
C LEU A 1104 14.53 -56.72 -56.95
N LEU A 1105 14.70 -55.71 -56.09
CA LEU A 1105 16.01 -55.18 -55.65
C LEU A 1105 16.42 -55.69 -54.25
N LEU A 1106 15.62 -56.56 -53.61
CA LEU A 1106 15.95 -57.15 -52.32
C LEU A 1106 17.01 -58.27 -52.44
N PRO A 1107 17.86 -58.47 -51.41
CA PRO A 1107 18.68 -59.68 -51.28
C PRO A 1107 17.81 -60.95 -51.18
N ARG A 1108 18.33 -62.08 -51.71
CA ARG A 1108 17.69 -63.41 -51.77
C ARG A 1108 16.89 -63.78 -50.52
N GLU A 1109 17.55 -63.81 -49.36
CA GLU A 1109 16.97 -64.20 -48.07
C GLU A 1109 15.77 -63.32 -47.66
N GLN A 1110 15.85 -62.02 -47.99
CA GLN A 1110 14.84 -61.04 -47.61
C GLN A 1110 13.64 -61.08 -48.55
N LEU A 1111 13.86 -61.36 -49.84
CA LEU A 1111 12.78 -61.61 -50.80
C LEU A 1111 12.00 -62.88 -50.44
N GLU A 1112 12.70 -63.93 -49.99
CA GLU A 1112 12.08 -65.17 -49.50
C GLU A 1112 11.18 -64.92 -48.27
N ASP A 1113 11.65 -64.14 -47.28
CA ASP A 1113 10.85 -63.77 -46.10
C ASP A 1113 9.61 -62.94 -46.46
N VAL A 1114 9.70 -62.02 -47.43
CA VAL A 1114 8.53 -61.27 -47.95
C VAL A 1114 7.49 -62.22 -48.54
N VAL A 1115 7.91 -63.15 -49.42
CA VAL A 1115 7.02 -64.12 -50.09
C VAL A 1115 6.41 -65.07 -49.06
N ARG A 1116 7.19 -65.54 -48.09
CA ARG A 1116 6.75 -66.42 -46.99
C ARG A 1116 5.72 -65.75 -46.07
N ARG A 1117 5.89 -64.46 -45.75
CA ARG A 1117 4.93 -63.71 -44.91
C ARG A 1117 3.71 -63.20 -45.67
N GLN A 1118 3.78 -63.08 -47.00
CA GLN A 1118 2.67 -62.60 -47.83
C GLN A 1118 2.57 -63.31 -49.19
N ALA A 1119 2.03 -64.53 -49.17
CA ALA A 1119 1.78 -65.33 -50.37
C ALA A 1119 1.02 -64.57 -51.50
N GLY A 1120 0.12 -63.64 -51.17
CA GLY A 1120 -0.62 -62.82 -52.15
C GLY A 1120 0.22 -61.84 -52.99
N LEU A 1121 1.53 -61.69 -52.73
CA LEU A 1121 2.46 -60.98 -53.62
C LEU A 1121 3.12 -61.91 -54.65
N LYS A 1122 3.08 -63.24 -54.45
CA LYS A 1122 3.83 -64.24 -55.24
C LYS A 1122 3.42 -64.26 -56.71
N GLU A 1123 2.12 -64.20 -56.99
CA GLU A 1123 1.57 -64.27 -58.35
C GLU A 1123 1.99 -63.05 -59.21
N GLY A 1124 1.76 -61.83 -58.71
CA GLY A 1124 2.13 -60.63 -59.46
C GLY A 1124 3.65 -60.39 -59.55
N LEU A 1125 4.46 -60.89 -58.59
CA LEU A 1125 5.92 -60.94 -58.76
C LEU A 1125 6.31 -61.87 -59.92
N ARG A 1126 5.68 -63.04 -60.00
CA ARG A 1126 5.89 -64.02 -61.08
C ARG A 1126 5.52 -63.45 -62.45
N GLU A 1127 4.37 -62.77 -62.56
CA GLU A 1127 3.95 -62.06 -63.79
C GLU A 1127 4.97 -60.98 -64.22
N VAL A 1128 5.43 -60.14 -63.30
CA VAL A 1128 6.39 -59.07 -63.63
C VAL A 1128 7.73 -59.64 -64.10
N VAL A 1129 8.23 -60.72 -63.49
CA VAL A 1129 9.46 -61.39 -63.95
C VAL A 1129 9.25 -62.07 -65.31
N GLN A 1130 8.12 -62.76 -65.52
CA GLN A 1130 7.77 -63.37 -66.82
C GLN A 1130 7.57 -62.33 -67.94
N SER A 1131 7.12 -61.11 -67.62
CA SER A 1131 6.98 -60.01 -68.58
C SER A 1131 8.30 -59.37 -69.05
N GLY A 1132 9.45 -59.83 -68.53
CA GLY A 1132 10.77 -59.32 -68.91
C GLY A 1132 11.15 -57.97 -68.29
N MET A 1133 10.41 -57.48 -67.28
CA MET A 1133 10.71 -56.23 -66.58
C MET A 1133 11.54 -56.40 -65.29
N GLY A 1134 12.16 -57.57 -65.09
CA GLY A 1134 13.01 -57.89 -63.93
C GLY A 1134 14.48 -58.13 -64.29
N PRO A 1135 15.32 -58.57 -63.32
CA PRO A 1135 16.72 -58.90 -63.57
C PRO A 1135 16.90 -59.99 -64.61
N VAL A 1136 17.80 -59.77 -65.58
CA VAL A 1136 18.07 -60.70 -66.69
C VAL A 1136 19.40 -61.43 -66.46
N GLY A 1137 19.39 -62.76 -66.59
CA GLY A 1137 20.57 -63.61 -66.35
C GLY A 1137 20.32 -64.63 -65.24
N GLU A 1138 21.38 -65.02 -64.52
CA GLU A 1138 21.29 -65.99 -63.41
C GLU A 1138 20.40 -65.49 -62.26
N ALA A 1139 20.54 -64.22 -61.87
CA ALA A 1139 19.68 -63.59 -60.85
C ALA A 1139 18.17 -63.71 -61.17
N GLY A 1140 17.79 -63.67 -62.46
CA GLY A 1140 16.40 -63.88 -62.88
C GLY A 1140 15.93 -65.33 -62.71
N LYS A 1141 16.83 -66.31 -62.79
CA LYS A 1141 16.55 -67.72 -62.50
C LYS A 1141 16.44 -67.98 -61.00
N GLU A 1142 17.34 -67.42 -60.19
CA GLU A 1142 17.29 -67.55 -58.72
C GLU A 1142 16.00 -66.95 -58.15
N ILE A 1143 15.54 -65.80 -58.66
CA ILE A 1143 14.27 -65.20 -58.25
C ILE A 1143 13.08 -66.10 -58.64
N MET A 1144 13.14 -66.76 -59.81
CA MET A 1144 12.13 -67.75 -60.23
C MET A 1144 12.17 -69.06 -59.40
N GLU A 1145 13.32 -69.42 -58.83
CA GLU A 1145 13.45 -70.55 -57.89
C GLU A 1145 12.73 -70.24 -56.56
N ILE A 1146 12.96 -69.05 -55.99
CA ILE A 1146 12.30 -68.56 -54.76
C ILE A 1146 10.77 -68.38 -54.97
N LEU A 1147 10.35 -67.99 -56.18
CA LEU A 1147 8.94 -67.90 -56.56
C LEU A 1147 8.33 -69.25 -56.99
N GLY A 1148 9.12 -70.34 -56.98
CA GLY A 1148 8.64 -71.70 -57.22
C GLY A 1148 7.77 -72.24 -56.09
N GLU A 1149 7.33 -73.49 -56.23
CA GLU A 1149 6.74 -74.27 -55.14
C GLU A 1149 7.78 -75.29 -54.64
N PRO A 1150 7.86 -75.54 -53.32
CA PRO A 1150 8.72 -76.60 -52.82
C PRO A 1150 8.23 -77.94 -53.36
N LYS A 1151 9.16 -78.84 -53.72
CA LYS A 1151 8.80 -80.21 -54.08
C LYS A 1151 8.13 -80.88 -52.87
N GLU A 1152 6.99 -81.52 -53.10
CA GLU A 1152 6.34 -82.37 -52.11
C GLU A 1152 7.16 -83.66 -51.90
N GLU A 1153 8.00 -83.70 -50.86
CA GLU A 1153 8.43 -84.97 -50.28
C GLU A 1153 7.36 -85.44 -49.28
N THR A 1154 6.35 -86.11 -49.81
CA THR A 1154 5.41 -86.90 -49.00
C THR A 1154 6.15 -88.02 -48.27
N VAL A 1155 5.93 -88.17 -46.95
CA VAL A 1155 5.68 -89.49 -46.32
C VAL A 1155 5.14 -89.33 -44.89
N GLN A 1156 3.90 -89.80 -44.70
CA GLN A 1156 3.32 -90.49 -43.54
C GLN A 1156 3.67 -90.03 -42.11
N GLN A 1157 2.67 -89.51 -41.39
CA GLN A 1157 2.54 -89.72 -39.95
C GLN A 1157 1.78 -91.03 -39.67
N GLN A 1158 2.28 -91.85 -38.74
CA GLN A 1158 1.59 -92.99 -38.15
C GLN A 1158 1.47 -92.79 -36.62
N GLY A 1159 0.39 -93.31 -36.03
CA GLY A 1159 0.41 -93.94 -34.70
C GLY A 1159 0.73 -93.08 -33.46
N LEU A 1160 -0.33 -92.63 -32.78
CA LEU A 1160 -0.67 -93.01 -31.39
C LEU A 1160 0.49 -93.55 -30.50
N GLU A 1161 0.77 -92.88 -29.36
CA GLU A 1161 0.15 -93.25 -28.07
C GLU A 1161 0.39 -92.20 -26.95
N GLU A 1162 -0.24 -92.41 -25.80
CA GLU A 1162 -0.35 -91.56 -24.59
C GLU A 1162 0.52 -92.17 -23.43
N PRO A 1163 0.48 -91.73 -22.14
CA PRO A 1163 0.02 -90.47 -21.51
C PRO A 1163 1.01 -89.89 -20.47
N VAL A 1164 0.64 -88.79 -19.76
CA VAL A 1164 0.51 -88.69 -18.28
C VAL A 1164 0.24 -87.23 -17.82
N ALA A 1165 -0.56 -87.06 -16.76
CA ALA A 1165 -1.10 -85.82 -16.17
C ALA A 1165 -0.01 -84.90 -15.51
N VAL A 1166 -0.26 -83.70 -14.98
CA VAL A 1166 -1.35 -83.09 -14.15
C VAL A 1166 -1.39 -81.57 -14.45
N GLN A 1167 -2.52 -80.91 -14.78
CA GLN A 1167 -3.45 -80.15 -13.88
C GLN A 1167 -2.76 -79.16 -12.89
N VAL A 1168 -3.32 -78.05 -12.37
CA VAL A 1168 -4.44 -77.10 -12.67
C VAL A 1168 -4.32 -75.97 -11.59
N GLN A 1169 -4.91 -74.75 -11.57
CA GLN A 1169 -5.98 -74.03 -12.31
C GLN A 1169 -5.76 -72.50 -12.21
N SER A 1170 -6.63 -71.71 -12.87
CA SER A 1170 -6.99 -70.28 -12.64
C SER A 1170 -5.89 -69.23 -12.60
#